data_AF-A0A1F8RQS0-F1
#
_entry.id   AF-A0A1F8RQS0-F1
#
_cell.length_a   1.000
_cell.length_b   1.000
_cell.length_c   1.000
_cell.angle_alpha   90.00
_cell.angle_beta   90.00
_cell.angle_gamma   90.00
#
_symmetry.space_group_name_H-M   'P 1'
#
loop_
_entity.id
_entity.type
_entity.pdbx_description
1 polymer ?
#
loop_
_entity_poly.entity_id
_entity_poly.type
_entity_poly.pdbx_seq_one_letter_code
_entity_poly.pdbx_strand_id
1 'polypeptide(L)'
;MLRRNRHLIWVPFSVVCLLAATLSVVSAFPPNSIPFLTLKGTGNDTEAGEYYSNLDLTLGPASTLDQWKSLYGFNGVNDVRAVYYNAGDLGFGREMHCRKNVADVACYVINHGHGAGGPPEQSASAAANNQLNLPTVAMVYQAVRNGQPNDVAFYIFDPAGNRINKVALDGEGDKYVPYLCLPCHGGNYDPTANSVTDANFLPFDAPSFRYSAQAGYNLSDQQEAFRQLNALVRDTNPTALITELIDGWYANTGGVNTPGSTLDDSFVASGYAGDPGLYNNVVKPNCRACHTAQLPPPNGINLGIPADVSNAEYAVFTGFYMPHAQLTNHNFWNSLAPAYLANDRGWSLRVTKTADTNDGVCDADCSLREAILAANVSADKSIITFNVNGAFALSLSGADDTAALGDLDITQPLILLGNGASNTIISGNSIDRVFHILGATTNVVIQGVTLQNGNTSVGGGSLYNFSGVVVVNNSIVRNNQASDGGGLMNDGNGTLEINDSAIGPGNTAPGIGGGLYNFSGQLTLSNSAVTSNTAAFGGGLYNFDSMTITQATITQNYASNTGGGVRNQNVMTVMNSIISGNDAAGSEKDCRTPGTPYTSLGYNLVGQNGVATGCSVIGTDIVVAGTIDTVLNTNLTGEQGSVTYHALIPGSPAIDAIPLGANCTLPSYDQRNLARPLDGNTDNTAACDIGAREFNQVSVTSRFDIVANDGQCTLREAVSAANTGLPSGTVGGECAGSPDVINLAVAGPYDLTQGQLTVLGAVTINGNGQTIQRTSGTTRIFEVTSGGNLNLTNATVRDGAQAGLLDDSASGGGIYINPGGVANILNSTITANSTVSWGGGIANLGTLNIANSTVSSNSALWDSGGINNRGVANLINVTVSENTADADADGFGDGGGVGAFGGTTTIKNSLIARNFDTPGNLGASTHLSAEEAAAAAQAGQGQPADVGAQATANADVYVLVAGFLTSGDYNLIGNDTGSNGAFSGAHDQAGTSGSLLNPKLGPLTGSPAYYPLQSDSPAIDQIPAVSCVFISNLGNPLFRANSAITTDQRGVTRPVNPTCDIGSYESLDFVFLPLILK
;
A
#
# COMPACT_ATOMS: atom_id res chain seq x y z
N MET A 1 24.64 -7.10 69.50
CA MET A 1 25.26 -8.45 69.49
C MET A 1 24.28 -9.45 70.11
N LEU A 2 24.24 -10.67 69.57
CA LEU A 2 23.63 -11.93 70.07
C LEU A 2 22.17 -12.32 69.70
N ARG A 3 22.09 -13.16 68.65
CA ARG A 3 21.45 -14.49 68.49
C ARG A 3 20.14 -14.91 69.21
N ARG A 4 19.26 -15.54 68.37
CA ARG A 4 18.37 -16.73 68.58
C ARG A 4 17.20 -16.54 69.58
N ASN A 5 15.93 -16.88 69.31
CA ASN A 5 15.37 -18.12 68.76
C ASN A 5 13.85 -18.01 68.42
N ARG A 6 13.42 -18.97 67.58
CA ARG A 6 12.11 -19.31 66.97
C ARG A 6 10.86 -19.27 67.86
N HIS A 7 9.71 -18.97 67.24
CA HIS A 7 8.56 -19.89 67.17
C HIS A 7 7.75 -19.71 65.87
N LEU A 8 7.47 -20.85 65.22
CA LEU A 8 6.59 -21.01 64.06
C LEU A 8 5.14 -20.67 64.43
N ILE A 9 4.43 -19.99 63.53
CA ILE A 9 2.98 -20.12 63.37
C ILE A 9 2.73 -20.70 61.97
N TRP A 10 2.10 -21.87 61.95
CA TRP A 10 1.54 -22.51 60.75
C TRP A 10 0.35 -21.69 60.26
N VAL A 11 0.36 -21.30 58.99
CA VAL A 11 -0.83 -20.78 58.29
C VAL A 11 -1.23 -21.81 57.21
N PRO A 12 -2.53 -22.17 57.08
CA PRO A 12 -2.96 -23.23 56.17
C PRO A 12 -2.78 -22.83 54.71
N PHE A 13 -2.48 -23.82 53.87
CA PHE A 13 -2.18 -23.71 52.43
C PHE A 13 -3.30 -23.06 51.58
N SER A 14 -4.49 -22.85 52.13
CA SER A 14 -5.65 -22.27 51.44
C SER A 14 -5.73 -20.74 51.45
N VAL A 15 -4.76 -20.03 52.06
CA VAL A 15 -4.70 -18.54 52.05
C VAL A 15 -3.53 -18.00 51.20
N VAL A 16 -2.61 -18.86 50.74
CA VAL A 16 -1.52 -18.46 49.83
C VAL A 16 -1.96 -18.43 48.36
N CYS A 17 -3.08 -19.08 48.01
CA CYS A 17 -3.66 -19.00 46.66
C CYS A 17 -4.50 -17.75 46.37
N LEU A 18 -4.72 -16.85 47.35
CA LEU A 18 -5.50 -15.62 47.13
C LEU A 18 -4.67 -14.33 47.06
N LEU A 19 -3.34 -14.43 47.14
CA LEU A 19 -2.41 -13.28 47.06
C LEU A 19 -1.39 -13.40 45.91
N ALA A 20 -1.54 -14.41 45.05
CA ALA A 20 -0.85 -14.51 43.76
C ALA A 20 -1.76 -14.20 42.55
N ALA A 21 -3.06 -13.91 42.79
CA ALA A 21 -4.03 -13.53 41.76
C ALA A 21 -4.12 -12.01 41.51
N THR A 22 -3.15 -11.23 41.99
CA THR A 22 -3.05 -9.78 41.73
C THR A 22 -1.68 -9.39 41.18
N LEU A 23 -1.07 -10.28 40.38
CA LEU A 23 -0.12 -9.83 39.36
C LEU A 23 -0.96 -9.35 38.19
N SER A 24 -1.07 -8.03 38.09
CA SER A 24 -1.61 -7.30 36.96
C SER A 24 -0.98 -7.79 35.66
N VAL A 25 -1.69 -8.65 34.95
CA VAL A 25 -1.42 -8.96 33.55
C VAL A 25 -2.06 -7.85 32.74
N VAL A 26 -1.40 -6.70 32.71
CA VAL A 26 -1.62 -5.69 31.67
C VAL A 26 -0.37 -5.75 30.80
N SER A 27 -0.26 -6.81 30.01
CA SER A 27 0.58 -6.82 28.82
C SER A 27 -0.30 -6.42 27.65
N ALA A 28 0.05 -5.31 27.00
CA ALA A 28 -0.58 -4.83 25.79
C ALA A 28 -0.78 -5.98 24.79
N PHE A 29 -2.02 -6.17 24.35
CA PHE A 29 -2.33 -6.95 23.16
C PHE A 29 -1.64 -6.26 21.95
N PRO A 30 -1.03 -6.97 20.98
CA PRO A 30 -0.13 -6.35 19.99
C PRO A 30 -0.85 -5.44 18.98
N PRO A 31 -0.14 -4.45 18.38
CA PRO A 31 1.25 -4.59 17.89
C PRO A 31 2.40 -4.17 18.81
N ASN A 32 2.20 -3.59 19.99
CA ASN A 32 3.31 -3.19 20.87
C ASN A 32 3.90 -4.36 21.71
N SER A 33 4.65 -5.22 21.02
CA SER A 33 5.99 -5.81 21.29
C SER A 33 6.61 -6.10 22.69
N ILE A 34 5.92 -6.01 23.82
CA ILE A 34 6.60 -6.14 25.13
C ILE A 34 6.66 -7.58 25.67
N PRO A 35 6.93 -8.67 24.89
CA PRO A 35 8.34 -9.03 24.68
C PRO A 35 8.66 -10.14 23.60
N PHE A 36 9.03 -9.78 22.37
CA PHE A 36 9.49 -10.78 21.37
C PHE A 36 10.77 -11.52 21.85
N LEU A 37 10.93 -12.80 21.49
CA LEU A 37 12.03 -13.70 21.90
C LEU A 37 12.19 -14.00 23.42
N THR A 38 11.28 -13.59 24.31
CA THR A 38 11.49 -13.77 25.78
C THR A 38 10.87 -15.03 26.38
N LEU A 39 10.08 -15.80 25.62
CA LEU A 39 9.39 -17.01 26.11
C LEU A 39 10.33 -18.08 26.66
N LYS A 40 11.57 -18.15 26.17
CA LYS A 40 12.59 -19.08 26.68
C LYS A 40 13.45 -18.45 27.79
N GLY A 41 13.26 -17.17 28.15
CA GLY A 41 13.88 -16.48 29.29
C GLY A 41 14.56 -15.15 28.94
N THR A 42 14.65 -14.22 29.91
CA THR A 42 15.57 -13.09 29.87
C THR A 42 16.85 -13.51 30.58
N GLY A 43 17.82 -14.02 29.82
CA GLY A 43 19.14 -14.31 30.38
C GLY A 43 19.84 -13.06 30.91
N ASN A 44 20.99 -13.26 31.53
CA ASN A 44 21.86 -12.16 31.93
C ASN A 44 23.33 -12.44 31.58
N ASP A 45 24.19 -11.44 31.77
CA ASP A 45 25.61 -11.52 31.45
C ASP A 45 26.35 -12.65 32.19
N THR A 46 25.92 -13.01 33.40
CA THR A 46 26.56 -14.07 34.19
C THR A 46 26.26 -15.43 33.56
N GLU A 47 24.99 -15.72 33.28
CA GLU A 47 24.57 -16.97 32.65
C GLU A 47 25.18 -17.15 31.26
N ALA A 48 25.21 -16.09 30.45
CA ALA A 48 25.86 -16.11 29.13
C ALA A 48 27.37 -16.43 29.24
N GLY A 49 28.05 -15.84 30.25
CA GLY A 49 29.46 -16.12 30.52
C GLY A 49 29.71 -17.56 31.01
N GLU A 50 28.83 -18.10 31.84
CA GLU A 50 28.90 -19.48 32.32
C GLU A 50 28.65 -20.49 31.19
N TYR A 51 27.67 -20.21 30.32
CA TYR A 51 27.43 -20.97 29.09
C TYR A 51 28.68 -21.02 28.21
N TYR A 52 29.27 -19.87 27.87
CA TYR A 52 30.49 -19.85 27.06
C TYR A 52 31.69 -20.49 27.74
N SER A 53 31.81 -20.39 29.07
CA SER A 53 32.86 -21.08 29.82
C SER A 53 32.72 -22.60 29.70
N ASN A 54 31.49 -23.12 29.73
CA ASN A 54 31.23 -24.53 29.46
C ASN A 54 31.59 -24.91 28.01
N LEU A 55 31.21 -24.09 27.02
CA LEU A 55 31.56 -24.33 25.62
C LEU A 55 33.09 -24.37 25.42
N ASP A 56 33.82 -23.41 26.01
CA ASP A 56 35.27 -23.35 25.88
C ASP A 56 35.96 -24.60 26.47
N LEU A 57 35.41 -25.15 27.56
CA LEU A 57 35.90 -26.38 28.19
C LEU A 57 35.60 -27.64 27.38
N THR A 58 34.46 -27.70 26.69
CA THR A 58 33.93 -28.92 26.08
C THR A 58 34.12 -28.99 24.57
N LEU A 59 34.12 -27.83 23.89
CA LEU A 59 34.30 -27.68 22.44
C LEU A 59 35.63 -27.04 22.06
N GLY A 60 36.27 -26.35 23.01
CA GLY A 60 37.49 -25.58 22.80
C GLY A 60 37.21 -24.07 22.72
N PRO A 61 38.22 -23.25 23.05
CA PRO A 61 38.05 -21.80 23.16
C PRO A 61 37.83 -21.15 21.79
N ALA A 62 36.80 -20.31 21.70
CA ALA A 62 36.49 -19.54 20.50
C ALA A 62 36.04 -18.12 20.89
N SER A 63 36.99 -17.25 21.25
CA SER A 63 36.69 -15.86 21.63
C SER A 63 36.54 -14.93 20.43
N THR A 64 36.93 -15.36 19.23
CA THR A 64 36.70 -14.65 17.97
C THR A 64 36.13 -15.56 16.89
N LEU A 65 35.46 -14.95 15.90
CA LEU A 65 34.91 -15.66 14.75
C LEU A 65 35.99 -16.44 13.98
N ASP A 66 37.20 -15.88 13.83
CA ASP A 66 38.31 -16.56 13.15
C ASP A 66 38.82 -17.78 13.91
N GLN A 67 38.85 -17.71 15.25
CA GLN A 67 39.16 -18.88 16.08
C GLN A 67 38.09 -19.95 15.93
N TRP A 68 36.81 -19.56 15.94
CA TRP A 68 35.69 -20.47 15.72
C TRP A 68 35.77 -21.12 14.32
N LYS A 69 36.00 -20.33 13.27
CA LYS A 69 36.17 -20.81 11.88
C LYS A 69 37.32 -21.81 11.78
N SER A 70 38.45 -21.52 12.42
CA SER A 70 39.61 -22.40 12.46
C SER A 70 39.30 -23.72 13.18
N LEU A 71 38.59 -23.67 14.30
CA LEU A 71 38.19 -24.83 15.09
C LEU A 71 37.33 -25.81 14.28
N TYR A 72 36.43 -25.29 13.44
CA TYR A 72 35.51 -26.11 12.62
C TYR A 72 35.94 -26.27 11.15
N GLY A 73 37.17 -25.84 10.81
CA GLY A 73 37.77 -26.09 9.49
C GLY A 73 37.20 -25.25 8.34
N PHE A 74 36.66 -24.07 8.62
CA PHE A 74 36.30 -23.08 7.61
C PHE A 74 37.53 -22.35 7.11
N ASN A 75 38.01 -22.72 5.92
CA ASN A 75 39.19 -22.16 5.28
C ASN A 75 38.88 -21.56 3.89
N GLY A 76 37.60 -21.34 3.59
CA GLY A 76 37.10 -20.84 2.30
C GLY A 76 37.04 -21.89 1.18
N VAL A 77 37.22 -23.18 1.50
CA VAL A 77 37.14 -24.28 0.53
C VAL A 77 36.30 -25.44 1.11
N ASN A 78 35.37 -25.95 0.31
CA ASN A 78 34.47 -27.09 0.63
C ASN A 78 33.40 -26.84 1.70
N ASP A 79 33.07 -25.58 2.02
CA ASP A 79 31.82 -25.22 2.72
C ASP A 79 30.71 -24.90 1.71
N VAL A 80 29.46 -25.19 2.10
CA VAL A 80 28.28 -24.84 1.32
C VAL A 80 27.90 -23.42 1.68
N ARG A 81 27.79 -22.55 0.67
CA ARG A 81 27.49 -21.12 0.82
C ARG A 81 26.20 -20.76 0.08
N ALA A 82 25.34 -19.95 0.71
CA ALA A 82 24.19 -19.33 0.06
C ALA A 82 23.97 -17.90 0.61
N VAL A 83 23.48 -17.01 -0.26
CA VAL A 83 23.17 -15.61 0.05
C VAL A 83 21.70 -15.32 -0.24
N TYR A 84 20.99 -14.74 0.71
CA TYR A 84 19.56 -14.46 0.60
C TYR A 84 19.11 -13.40 1.60
N TYR A 85 17.93 -12.83 1.40
CA TYR A 85 17.21 -12.04 2.38
C TYR A 85 16.09 -12.88 3.03
N ASN A 86 16.04 -12.92 4.35
CA ASN A 86 15.08 -13.75 5.08
C ASN A 86 13.82 -12.97 5.48
N ALA A 87 12.86 -12.86 4.57
CA ALA A 87 11.60 -12.15 4.77
C ALA A 87 10.62 -12.84 5.74
N GLY A 88 10.81 -14.15 5.99
CA GLY A 88 9.96 -14.94 6.89
C GLY A 88 10.37 -14.90 8.37
N ASP A 89 11.48 -14.24 8.71
CA ASP A 89 12.08 -14.22 10.05
C ASP A 89 12.43 -12.78 10.49
N LEU A 90 13.72 -12.42 10.58
CA LEU A 90 14.17 -11.09 11.07
C LEU A 90 14.32 -10.04 9.97
N GLY A 91 14.23 -10.41 8.69
CA GLY A 91 14.35 -9.47 7.58
C GLY A 91 15.78 -8.94 7.40
N PHE A 92 16.77 -9.84 7.43
CA PHE A 92 18.17 -9.52 7.15
C PHE A 92 18.62 -10.09 5.82
N GLY A 93 19.59 -9.44 5.19
CA GLY A 93 20.49 -10.11 4.26
C GLY A 93 21.34 -11.12 5.03
N ARG A 94 21.53 -12.31 4.49
CA ARG A 94 22.23 -13.42 5.13
C ARG A 94 23.24 -14.01 4.17
N GLU A 95 24.48 -14.09 4.63
CA GLU A 95 25.52 -14.90 4.03
C GLU A 95 25.70 -16.15 4.90
N MET A 96 25.12 -17.27 4.46
CA MET A 96 25.11 -18.53 5.20
C MET A 96 26.23 -19.45 4.73
N HIS A 97 26.95 -20.03 5.68
CA HIS A 97 27.99 -21.02 5.46
C HIS A 97 27.76 -22.24 6.35
N CYS A 98 27.81 -23.43 5.77
CA CYS A 98 27.74 -24.67 6.52
C CYS A 98 28.79 -25.68 6.06
N ARG A 99 29.24 -26.50 6.99
CA ARG A 99 30.20 -27.57 6.74
C ARG A 99 29.89 -28.78 7.62
N LYS A 100 30.04 -29.97 7.04
CA LYS A 100 30.05 -31.24 7.79
C LYS A 100 31.48 -31.70 8.03
N ASN A 101 31.79 -32.11 9.25
CA ASN A 101 33.03 -32.79 9.59
C ASN A 101 32.71 -34.12 10.28
N VAL A 102 32.90 -35.23 9.56
CA VAL A 102 32.51 -36.58 9.99
C VAL A 102 31.00 -36.65 10.31
N ALA A 103 30.61 -36.58 11.58
CA ALA A 103 29.21 -36.61 12.03
C ALA A 103 28.70 -35.22 12.51
N ASP A 104 29.61 -34.26 12.69
CA ASP A 104 29.29 -32.94 13.21
C ASP A 104 28.97 -31.98 12.06
N VAL A 105 28.04 -31.05 12.29
CA VAL A 105 27.69 -29.99 11.34
C VAL A 105 27.88 -28.65 12.03
N ALA A 106 28.68 -27.79 11.43
CA ALA A 106 28.89 -26.43 11.89
C ALA A 106 28.38 -25.46 10.82
N CYS A 107 27.72 -24.39 11.24
CA CYS A 107 27.29 -23.32 10.37
C CYS A 107 27.53 -21.95 11.01
N TYR A 108 27.76 -20.93 10.18
CA TYR A 108 27.68 -19.55 10.62
C TYR A 108 26.96 -18.72 9.56
N VAL A 109 26.23 -17.70 10.02
CA VAL A 109 25.56 -16.73 9.18
C VAL A 109 26.04 -15.34 9.55
N ILE A 110 26.60 -14.65 8.56
CA ILE A 110 26.86 -13.21 8.66
C ILE A 110 25.56 -12.53 8.28
N ASN A 111 25.03 -11.70 9.19
CA ASN A 111 23.87 -10.89 8.90
C ASN A 111 24.33 -9.59 8.24
N HIS A 112 23.56 -9.06 7.30
CA HIS A 112 23.87 -7.87 6.53
C HIS A 112 22.64 -6.97 6.40
N GLY A 113 22.90 -5.71 6.13
CA GLY A 113 21.89 -4.71 5.80
C GLY A 113 21.67 -3.71 6.92
N HIS A 114 20.42 -3.29 7.09
CA HIS A 114 20.08 -2.08 7.84
C HIS A 114 19.38 -2.35 9.18
N GLY A 115 19.45 -3.58 9.69
CA GLY A 115 18.71 -4.01 10.87
C GLY A 115 17.43 -4.76 10.51
N ALA A 116 16.60 -5.04 11.52
CA ALA A 116 15.48 -5.96 11.39
C ALA A 116 14.40 -5.37 10.49
N GLY A 117 13.91 -6.17 9.54
CA GLY A 117 12.96 -5.70 8.52
C GLY A 117 13.55 -4.69 7.53
N GLY A 118 14.88 -4.57 7.44
CA GLY A 118 15.53 -3.64 6.50
C GLY A 118 15.19 -3.93 5.03
N PRO A 119 15.51 -3.00 4.10
CA PRO A 119 15.05 -3.07 2.72
C PRO A 119 15.51 -4.37 2.05
N PRO A 120 14.61 -5.19 1.48
CA PRO A 120 14.95 -6.53 1.01
C PRO A 120 16.09 -6.56 -0.02
N GLU A 121 16.00 -5.77 -1.08
CA GLU A 121 16.98 -5.77 -2.18
C GLU A 121 18.35 -5.24 -1.74
N GLN A 122 18.39 -4.15 -0.96
CA GLN A 122 19.64 -3.59 -0.46
C GLN A 122 20.30 -4.51 0.57
N SER A 123 19.51 -5.15 1.42
CA SER A 123 20.02 -6.09 2.41
C SER A 123 20.55 -7.37 1.73
N ALA A 124 19.84 -7.89 0.71
CA ALA A 124 20.33 -9.00 -0.10
C ALA A 124 21.62 -8.64 -0.85
N SER A 125 21.68 -7.44 -1.43
CA SER A 125 22.87 -6.94 -2.13
C SER A 125 24.04 -6.68 -1.18
N ALA A 126 23.79 -6.16 0.02
CA ALA A 126 24.80 -5.99 1.06
C ALA A 126 25.40 -7.35 1.45
N ALA A 127 24.59 -8.40 1.57
CA ALA A 127 25.07 -9.76 1.79
C ALA A 127 25.88 -10.30 0.60
N ALA A 128 25.44 -10.06 -0.63
CA ALA A 128 26.16 -10.48 -1.84
C ALA A 128 27.55 -9.83 -1.96
N ASN A 129 27.66 -8.57 -1.52
CA ASN A 129 28.89 -7.78 -1.55
C ASN A 129 29.74 -7.87 -0.25
N ASN A 130 29.26 -8.59 0.78
CA ASN A 130 29.85 -8.62 2.13
C ASN A 130 30.08 -7.20 2.70
N GLN A 131 29.00 -6.43 2.74
CA GLN A 131 28.95 -5.06 3.24
C GLN A 131 27.90 -4.94 4.35
N LEU A 132 27.97 -3.85 5.12
CA LEU A 132 27.02 -3.54 6.20
C LEU A 132 26.84 -4.71 7.17
N ASN A 133 27.96 -5.27 7.63
CA ASN A 133 27.95 -6.46 8.47
C ASN A 133 27.30 -6.14 9.81
N LEU A 134 26.25 -6.90 10.10
CA LEU A 134 25.59 -7.00 11.37
C LEU A 134 26.20 -8.19 12.15
N PRO A 135 25.87 -8.34 13.44
CA PRO A 135 26.38 -9.44 14.26
C PRO A 135 26.18 -10.81 13.62
N THR A 136 27.22 -11.66 13.71
CA THR A 136 27.25 -13.02 13.14
C THR A 136 26.71 -14.03 14.16
N VAL A 137 25.87 -14.95 13.71
CA VAL A 137 25.40 -16.09 14.51
C VAL A 137 26.11 -17.35 14.03
N ALA A 138 26.65 -18.15 14.93
CA ALA A 138 27.26 -19.44 14.60
C ALA A 138 26.69 -20.56 15.47
N MET A 139 26.60 -21.75 14.87
CA MET A 139 25.93 -22.92 15.45
C MET A 139 26.71 -24.20 15.15
N VAL A 140 26.71 -25.13 16.10
CA VAL A 140 27.38 -26.43 15.96
C VAL A 140 26.52 -27.54 16.52
N TYR A 141 26.23 -28.55 15.69
CA TYR A 141 25.67 -29.83 16.10
C TYR A 141 26.79 -30.85 16.29
N GLN A 142 26.76 -31.57 17.41
CA GLN A 142 27.64 -32.71 17.66
C GLN A 142 26.87 -33.93 18.14
N ALA A 143 27.02 -35.05 17.46
CA ALA A 143 26.17 -36.24 17.68
C ALA A 143 26.33 -36.93 19.04
N VAL A 144 27.39 -36.62 19.82
CA VAL A 144 27.79 -37.40 21.02
C VAL A 144 27.94 -36.54 22.29
N ARG A 145 27.79 -35.21 22.22
CA ARG A 145 28.20 -34.32 23.32
C ARG A 145 27.35 -34.47 24.59
N ASN A 146 26.02 -34.61 24.46
CA ASN A 146 25.12 -34.85 25.60
C ASN A 146 24.26 -36.13 25.47
N GLY A 147 24.51 -36.96 24.44
CA GLY A 147 23.75 -38.20 24.17
C GLY A 147 22.28 -37.98 23.79
N GLN A 148 21.89 -36.73 23.50
CA GLN A 148 20.54 -36.34 23.06
C GLN A 148 20.49 -36.19 21.53
N PRO A 149 19.33 -36.44 20.90
CA PRO A 149 19.19 -36.46 19.45
C PRO A 149 19.38 -35.11 18.72
N ASN A 150 19.50 -33.97 19.43
CA ASN A 150 19.47 -32.60 18.89
C ASN A 150 20.30 -31.61 19.74
N ASP A 151 21.62 -31.78 19.78
CA ASP A 151 22.51 -31.02 20.68
C ASP A 151 23.26 -29.91 19.93
N VAL A 152 22.65 -28.71 19.86
CA VAL A 152 23.21 -27.56 19.13
C VAL A 152 23.72 -26.47 20.09
N ALA A 153 24.97 -26.06 19.88
CA ALA A 153 25.59 -24.94 20.58
C ALA A 153 25.50 -23.65 19.76
N PHE A 154 25.37 -22.50 20.43
CA PHE A 154 25.22 -21.18 19.82
C PHE A 154 26.37 -20.25 20.20
N TYR A 155 26.79 -19.42 19.23
CA TYR A 155 27.77 -18.38 19.42
C TYR A 155 27.30 -17.11 18.71
N ILE A 156 27.56 -15.95 19.31
CA ILE A 156 27.31 -14.65 18.70
C ILE A 156 28.61 -13.87 18.65
N PHE A 157 28.90 -13.27 17.51
CA PHE A 157 30.04 -12.39 17.30
C PHE A 157 29.57 -11.01 16.86
N ASP A 158 30.18 -9.95 17.41
CA ASP A 158 29.98 -8.59 16.92
C ASP A 158 30.48 -8.43 15.46
N PRO A 159 30.20 -7.31 14.79
CA PRO A 159 30.70 -7.09 13.42
C PRO A 159 32.23 -7.08 13.28
N ALA A 160 32.97 -6.87 14.38
CA ALA A 160 34.43 -6.96 14.43
C ALA A 160 34.93 -8.40 14.67
N GLY A 161 34.02 -9.37 14.82
CA GLY A 161 34.32 -10.77 15.03
C GLY A 161 34.62 -11.15 16.48
N ASN A 162 34.38 -10.29 17.47
CA ASN A 162 34.58 -10.62 18.88
C ASN A 162 33.33 -11.32 19.44
N ARG A 163 33.53 -12.37 20.25
CA ARG A 163 32.41 -13.06 20.90
C ARG A 163 31.73 -12.14 21.92
N ILE A 164 30.40 -12.03 21.84
CA ILE A 164 29.57 -11.19 22.72
C ILE A 164 28.49 -12.02 23.43
N ASN A 165 28.06 -11.53 24.59
CA ASN A 165 27.04 -12.18 25.43
C ASN A 165 25.61 -11.80 25.03
N LYS A 166 25.42 -10.64 24.38
CA LYS A 166 24.10 -10.10 24.03
C LYS A 166 24.11 -9.26 22.77
N VAL A 167 22.97 -9.15 22.11
CA VAL A 167 22.76 -8.36 20.90
C VAL A 167 21.27 -8.11 20.66
N ALA A 168 20.91 -6.96 20.08
CA ALA A 168 19.61 -6.68 19.51
C ALA A 168 19.55 -7.17 18.04
N LEU A 169 18.95 -8.34 17.80
CA LEU A 169 18.69 -8.85 16.45
C LEU A 169 17.27 -8.57 15.96
N ASP A 170 16.42 -8.03 16.82
CA ASP A 170 15.14 -7.46 16.45
C ASP A 170 15.06 -6.02 16.99
N GLY A 171 14.01 -5.28 16.62
CA GLY A 171 13.85 -3.89 17.03
C GLY A 171 13.53 -3.68 18.51
N GLU A 172 13.62 -4.72 19.35
CA GLU A 172 13.19 -4.73 20.76
C GLU A 172 14.36 -4.76 21.77
N GLY A 173 15.57 -4.42 21.34
CA GLY A 173 16.74 -4.29 22.21
C GLY A 173 17.50 -5.60 22.49
N ASP A 174 18.52 -5.49 23.36
CA ASP A 174 19.52 -6.54 23.56
C ASP A 174 18.97 -7.81 24.22
N LYS A 175 19.36 -8.97 23.69
CA LYS A 175 19.03 -10.30 24.22
C LYS A 175 20.26 -11.18 24.38
N TYR A 176 20.26 -12.00 25.42
CA TYR A 176 21.41 -12.79 25.86
C TYR A 176 21.47 -14.19 25.24
N VAL A 177 22.66 -14.66 24.91
CA VAL A 177 22.92 -16.07 24.51
C VAL A 177 22.87 -17.00 25.74
N PRO A 178 22.35 -18.24 25.63
CA PRO A 178 21.75 -18.86 24.45
C PRO A 178 20.28 -18.50 24.23
N TYR A 179 19.62 -17.82 25.17
CA TYR A 179 18.19 -17.53 25.14
C TYR A 179 17.71 -16.81 23.86
N LEU A 180 18.52 -15.92 23.30
CA LEU A 180 18.26 -15.26 22.01
C LEU A 180 17.96 -16.26 20.87
N CYS A 181 18.59 -17.43 20.88
CA CYS A 181 18.53 -18.39 19.75
C CYS A 181 17.44 -19.46 19.91
N LEU A 182 17.07 -19.80 21.15
CA LEU A 182 16.14 -20.90 21.46
C LEU A 182 14.69 -20.70 20.97
N PRO A 183 14.16 -19.45 20.83
CA PRO A 183 12.86 -19.26 20.22
C PRO A 183 12.82 -19.75 18.78
N CYS A 184 13.81 -19.43 17.94
CA CYS A 184 13.81 -19.89 16.56
C CYS A 184 14.24 -21.36 16.45
N HIS A 185 15.22 -21.79 17.25
CA HIS A 185 15.86 -23.10 17.09
C HIS A 185 15.34 -24.21 18.01
N GLY A 186 14.38 -23.93 18.89
CA GLY A 186 13.92 -24.89 19.89
C GLY A 186 14.94 -25.14 21.00
N GLY A 187 14.77 -26.24 21.73
CA GLY A 187 15.66 -26.65 22.81
C GLY A 187 15.50 -25.85 24.12
N ASN A 188 16.18 -26.29 25.18
CA ASN A 188 16.11 -25.71 26.51
C ASN A 188 17.52 -25.46 27.06
N TYR A 189 17.69 -24.35 27.78
CA TYR A 189 18.90 -24.08 28.54
C TYR A 189 18.81 -24.76 29.91
N ASP A 190 19.80 -25.60 30.24
CA ASP A 190 19.99 -26.15 31.58
C ASP A 190 21.00 -25.28 32.34
N PRO A 191 20.55 -24.44 33.31
CA PRO A 191 21.43 -23.58 34.09
C PRO A 191 22.32 -24.34 35.09
N THR A 192 22.08 -25.64 35.32
CA THR A 192 22.95 -26.47 36.17
C THR A 192 24.13 -27.01 35.38
N ALA A 193 23.88 -27.43 34.14
CA ALA A 193 24.90 -27.92 33.23
C ALA A 193 25.57 -26.81 32.41
N ASN A 194 24.99 -25.60 32.39
CA ASN A 194 25.37 -24.48 31.54
C ASN A 194 25.43 -24.90 30.06
N SER A 195 24.39 -25.62 29.61
CA SER A 195 24.34 -26.20 28.26
C SER A 195 22.93 -26.12 27.66
N VAL A 196 22.86 -26.19 26.34
CA VAL A 196 21.59 -26.28 25.60
C VAL A 196 21.34 -27.74 25.25
N THR A 197 20.09 -28.17 25.35
CA THR A 197 19.63 -29.51 24.93
C THR A 197 18.44 -29.37 23.98
N ASP A 198 18.27 -30.32 23.07
CA ASP A 198 17.13 -30.44 22.15
C ASP A 198 16.89 -29.26 21.18
N ALA A 199 17.95 -28.54 20.80
CA ALA A 199 17.91 -27.48 19.81
C ALA A 199 18.21 -28.00 18.39
N ASN A 200 17.67 -27.36 17.36
CA ASN A 200 17.71 -27.84 15.98
C ASN A 200 18.30 -26.79 15.02
N PHE A 201 18.92 -27.27 13.95
CA PHE A 201 19.07 -26.46 12.74
C PHE A 201 17.71 -26.29 12.05
N LEU A 202 17.49 -25.11 11.47
CA LEU A 202 16.27 -24.82 10.73
C LEU A 202 16.40 -25.22 9.26
N PRO A 203 15.32 -25.73 8.64
CA PRO A 203 15.32 -25.98 7.21
C PRO A 203 15.38 -24.68 6.40
N PHE A 204 16.03 -24.72 5.24
CA PHE A 204 16.13 -23.58 4.33
C PHE A 204 14.97 -23.60 3.34
N ASP A 205 13.98 -22.77 3.64
CA ASP A 205 12.77 -22.55 2.85
C ASP A 205 13.02 -21.54 1.73
N ALA A 206 13.75 -21.97 0.69
CA ALA A 206 14.20 -21.10 -0.40
C ALA A 206 13.08 -20.24 -1.05
N PRO A 207 11.84 -20.73 -1.26
CA PRO A 207 10.76 -19.91 -1.81
C PRO A 207 10.31 -18.74 -0.93
N SER A 208 10.48 -18.81 0.39
CA SER A 208 10.08 -17.72 1.29
C SER A 208 11.13 -16.61 1.41
N PHE A 209 12.32 -16.81 0.86
CA PHE A 209 13.38 -15.81 0.83
C PHE A 209 13.22 -14.80 -0.32
N ARG A 210 14.05 -13.76 -0.30
CA ARG A 210 14.27 -12.83 -1.42
C ARG A 210 15.76 -12.86 -1.79
N TYR A 211 16.08 -12.43 -3.00
CA TYR A 211 17.41 -12.63 -3.59
C TYR A 211 17.90 -11.34 -4.25
N SER A 212 19.22 -11.16 -4.31
CA SER A 212 19.82 -10.03 -5.03
C SER A 212 19.68 -10.25 -6.54
N ALA A 213 19.44 -9.17 -7.28
CA ALA A 213 19.45 -9.18 -8.74
C ALA A 213 20.86 -9.42 -9.34
N GLN A 214 21.92 -9.42 -8.53
CA GLN A 214 23.29 -9.70 -8.99
C GLN A 214 23.44 -11.15 -9.50
N ALA A 215 24.16 -11.33 -10.62
CA ALA A 215 24.43 -12.64 -11.19
C ALA A 215 25.14 -13.57 -10.18
N GLY A 216 24.67 -14.82 -10.06
CA GLY A 216 25.16 -15.80 -9.09
C GLY A 216 24.42 -15.79 -7.75
N TYR A 217 23.52 -14.82 -7.52
CA TYR A 217 22.83 -14.62 -6.24
C TYR A 217 21.29 -14.68 -6.32
N ASN A 218 20.73 -14.98 -7.48
CA ASN A 218 19.30 -15.30 -7.60
C ASN A 218 19.01 -16.73 -7.10
N LEU A 219 17.72 -17.09 -7.00
CA LEU A 219 17.32 -18.44 -6.58
C LEU A 219 17.88 -19.51 -7.52
N SER A 220 17.71 -19.37 -8.83
CA SER A 220 18.11 -20.40 -9.82
C SER A 220 19.59 -20.75 -9.74
N ASP A 221 20.46 -19.77 -9.51
CA ASP A 221 21.90 -19.95 -9.38
C ASP A 221 22.28 -20.71 -8.09
N GLN A 222 21.44 -20.59 -7.06
CA GLN A 222 21.72 -21.09 -5.71
C GLN A 222 20.87 -22.31 -5.30
N GLN A 223 20.00 -22.84 -6.17
CA GLN A 223 19.12 -23.98 -5.86
C GLN A 223 19.90 -25.19 -5.34
N GLU A 224 21.02 -25.52 -5.98
CA GLU A 224 21.89 -26.62 -5.56
C GLU A 224 22.53 -26.36 -4.19
N ALA A 225 22.89 -25.11 -3.88
CA ALA A 225 23.41 -24.74 -2.57
C ALA A 225 22.34 -24.90 -1.49
N PHE A 226 21.09 -24.44 -1.71
CA PHE A 226 20.00 -24.64 -0.76
C PHE A 226 19.63 -26.11 -0.55
N ARG A 227 19.72 -26.94 -1.61
CA ARG A 227 19.57 -28.39 -1.50
C ARG A 227 20.66 -28.98 -0.60
N GLN A 228 21.92 -28.63 -0.83
CA GLN A 228 23.04 -29.09 -0.01
C GLN A 228 22.92 -28.64 1.44
N LEU A 229 22.52 -27.40 1.70
CA LEU A 229 22.25 -26.88 3.04
C LEU A 229 21.13 -27.68 3.72
N ASN A 230 20.03 -27.96 3.04
CA ASN A 230 18.96 -28.81 3.58
C ASN A 230 19.40 -30.25 3.82
N ALA A 231 20.28 -30.83 3.00
CA ALA A 231 20.88 -32.14 3.26
C ALA A 231 21.71 -32.14 4.55
N LEU A 232 22.46 -31.06 4.81
CA LEU A 232 23.21 -30.89 6.07
C LEU A 232 22.30 -30.77 7.28
N VAL A 233 21.20 -30.02 7.19
CA VAL A 233 20.18 -29.95 8.25
C VAL A 233 19.57 -31.32 8.50
N ARG A 234 19.26 -32.06 7.43
CA ARG A 234 18.71 -33.42 7.54
C ARG A 234 19.66 -34.41 8.23
N ASP A 235 20.97 -34.19 8.16
CA ASP A 235 21.99 -35.04 8.78
C ASP A 235 22.18 -34.78 10.28
N THR A 236 21.58 -33.74 10.85
CA THR A 236 21.70 -33.37 12.28
C THR A 236 20.64 -34.02 13.16
N ASN A 237 19.99 -35.09 12.66
CA ASN A 237 18.88 -35.79 13.32
C ASN A 237 17.75 -34.85 13.83
N PRO A 238 17.29 -33.86 13.02
CA PRO A 238 16.35 -32.84 13.46
C PRO A 238 14.96 -33.42 13.82
N THR A 239 14.03 -32.56 14.24
CA THR A 239 12.65 -32.99 14.51
C THR A 239 12.02 -33.75 13.33
N ALA A 240 11.01 -34.58 13.64
CA ALA A 240 10.29 -35.35 12.63
C ALA A 240 9.64 -34.45 11.55
N LEU A 241 9.14 -33.28 11.94
CA LEU A 241 8.55 -32.33 11.00
C LEU A 241 9.60 -31.70 10.08
N ILE A 242 10.78 -31.32 10.60
CA ILE A 242 11.86 -30.80 9.76
C ILE A 242 12.29 -31.86 8.74
N THR A 243 12.39 -33.12 9.18
CA THR A 243 12.70 -34.26 8.31
C THR A 243 11.64 -34.43 7.22
N GLU A 244 10.35 -34.39 7.59
CA GLU A 244 9.23 -34.49 6.65
C GLU A 244 9.22 -33.37 5.62
N LEU A 245 9.40 -32.11 6.06
CA LEU A 245 9.41 -30.95 5.16
C LEU A 245 10.54 -31.08 4.13
N ILE A 246 11.76 -31.38 4.57
CA ILE A 246 12.90 -31.55 3.67
C ILE A 246 12.66 -32.72 2.71
N ASP A 247 12.22 -33.88 3.19
CA ASP A 247 12.00 -35.04 2.32
C ASP A 247 10.88 -34.79 1.30
N GLY A 248 9.78 -34.18 1.74
CA GLY A 248 8.63 -33.85 0.92
C GLY A 248 8.95 -32.82 -0.16
N TRP A 249 9.66 -31.75 0.21
CA TRP A 249 10.08 -30.69 -0.70
C TRP A 249 10.90 -31.19 -1.90
N TYR A 250 11.75 -32.20 -1.72
CA TYR A 250 12.60 -32.71 -2.80
C TYR A 250 12.10 -34.04 -3.40
N ALA A 251 10.96 -34.57 -2.93
CA ALA A 251 10.47 -35.90 -3.31
C ALA A 251 10.26 -36.05 -4.83
N ASN A 252 9.76 -35.00 -5.48
CA ASN A 252 9.38 -35.01 -6.90
C ASN A 252 10.58 -34.96 -7.86
N THR A 253 11.77 -34.59 -7.38
CA THR A 253 12.97 -34.43 -8.23
C THR A 253 14.09 -35.43 -7.90
N GLY A 254 13.85 -36.41 -7.02
CA GLY A 254 14.82 -37.46 -6.66
C GLY A 254 15.34 -37.41 -5.22
N GLY A 255 14.86 -36.49 -4.38
CA GLY A 255 15.17 -36.38 -2.96
C GLY A 255 16.33 -35.43 -2.64
N VAL A 256 16.43 -35.01 -1.37
CA VAL A 256 17.38 -33.96 -0.94
C VAL A 256 18.83 -34.35 -1.13
N ASN A 257 19.18 -35.65 -1.15
CA ASN A 257 20.54 -36.13 -1.32
C ASN A 257 20.96 -36.31 -2.79
N THR A 258 20.04 -36.10 -3.74
CA THR A 258 20.30 -36.25 -5.17
C THR A 258 20.71 -34.90 -5.76
N PRO A 259 21.92 -34.76 -6.34
CA PRO A 259 22.35 -33.51 -6.97
C PRO A 259 21.38 -33.05 -8.07
N GLY A 260 21.08 -31.75 -8.11
CA GLY A 260 20.14 -31.17 -9.07
C GLY A 260 18.65 -31.29 -8.71
N SER A 261 18.30 -31.90 -7.57
CA SER A 261 16.93 -31.85 -7.03
C SER A 261 16.52 -30.41 -6.70
N THR A 262 15.27 -30.05 -6.97
CA THR A 262 14.69 -28.73 -6.69
C THR A 262 13.58 -28.81 -5.65
N LEU A 263 13.40 -27.74 -4.89
CA LEU A 263 12.40 -27.64 -3.82
C LEU A 263 11.01 -27.36 -4.42
N ASP A 264 10.03 -28.19 -4.08
CA ASP A 264 8.61 -28.04 -4.43
C ASP A 264 7.85 -27.22 -3.36
N ASP A 265 7.55 -25.96 -3.68
CA ASP A 265 6.88 -25.04 -2.76
C ASP A 265 5.39 -25.39 -2.52
N SER A 266 4.82 -26.31 -3.32
CA SER A 266 3.43 -26.76 -3.18
C SER A 266 3.25 -27.86 -2.13
N PHE A 267 4.35 -28.41 -1.60
CA PHE A 267 4.29 -29.49 -0.61
C PHE A 267 3.59 -29.05 0.69
N VAL A 268 2.61 -29.86 1.10
CA VAL A 268 1.87 -29.71 2.36
C VAL A 268 2.26 -30.89 3.28
N ALA A 269 2.72 -30.58 4.49
CA ALA A 269 3.07 -31.60 5.48
C ALA A 269 1.84 -32.46 5.82
N SER A 270 2.04 -33.76 6.02
CA SER A 270 0.99 -34.78 6.15
C SER A 270 0.00 -34.49 7.28
N GLY A 271 0.46 -33.85 8.35
CA GLY A 271 -0.41 -33.36 9.41
C GLY A 271 -1.55 -32.44 8.89
N TYR A 272 -1.27 -31.63 7.88
CA TYR A 272 -2.23 -30.68 7.32
C TYR A 272 -2.99 -31.23 6.11
N ALA A 273 -2.84 -32.51 5.77
CA ALA A 273 -3.54 -33.09 4.62
C ALA A 273 -5.08 -32.99 4.73
N GLY A 274 -5.62 -32.94 5.95
CA GLY A 274 -7.05 -32.75 6.22
C GLY A 274 -7.54 -31.30 6.09
N ASP A 275 -6.64 -30.32 6.25
CA ASP A 275 -6.91 -28.90 5.94
C ASP A 275 -5.65 -28.22 5.36
N PRO A 276 -5.42 -28.34 4.04
CA PRO A 276 -4.32 -27.65 3.37
C PRO A 276 -4.44 -26.12 3.43
N GLY A 277 -5.63 -25.57 3.66
CA GLY A 277 -5.87 -24.13 3.74
C GLY A 277 -5.22 -23.52 5.00
N LEU A 278 -5.35 -24.18 6.15
CA LEU A 278 -4.66 -23.77 7.38
C LEU A 278 -3.14 -23.70 7.16
N TYR A 279 -2.58 -24.70 6.49
CA TYR A 279 -1.15 -24.71 6.22
C TYR A 279 -0.74 -23.56 5.31
N ASN A 280 -1.40 -23.39 4.17
CA ASN A 280 -1.00 -22.41 3.16
C ASN A 280 -1.26 -20.96 3.59
N ASN A 281 -2.33 -20.70 4.34
CA ASN A 281 -2.75 -19.34 4.71
C ASN A 281 -2.20 -18.88 6.06
N VAL A 282 -1.89 -19.81 6.96
CA VAL A 282 -1.46 -19.49 8.34
C VAL A 282 -0.05 -19.99 8.60
N VAL A 283 0.15 -21.30 8.49
CA VAL A 283 1.37 -21.94 9.01
C VAL A 283 2.58 -21.65 8.15
N LYS A 284 2.50 -21.90 6.84
CA LYS A 284 3.60 -21.72 5.87
C LYS A 284 4.12 -20.27 5.88
N PRO A 285 3.28 -19.22 5.80
CA PRO A 285 3.78 -17.84 5.72
C PRO A 285 4.27 -17.27 7.06
N ASN A 286 3.68 -17.70 8.19
CA ASN A 286 3.85 -16.98 9.46
C ASN A 286 4.40 -17.82 10.63
N CYS A 287 4.37 -19.15 10.54
CA CYS A 287 4.70 -20.01 11.69
C CYS A 287 5.83 -21.00 11.40
N ARG A 288 5.94 -21.48 10.15
CA ARG A 288 6.83 -22.57 9.74
C ARG A 288 8.29 -22.28 10.05
N ALA A 289 8.76 -21.05 9.85
CA ALA A 289 10.17 -20.69 10.01
C ALA A 289 10.75 -21.01 11.40
N CYS A 290 9.97 -20.81 12.47
CA CYS A 290 10.44 -21.00 13.85
C CYS A 290 9.82 -22.23 14.53
N HIS A 291 8.55 -22.51 14.29
CA HIS A 291 7.82 -23.50 15.08
C HIS A 291 8.07 -24.95 14.63
N THR A 292 8.70 -25.18 13.48
CA THR A 292 9.11 -26.53 13.06
C THR A 292 10.19 -27.14 13.94
N ALA A 293 10.97 -26.30 14.63
CA ALA A 293 12.03 -26.72 15.55
C ALA A 293 11.56 -26.91 17.00
N GLN A 294 10.31 -26.57 17.32
CA GLN A 294 9.79 -26.69 18.69
C GLN A 294 9.32 -28.13 18.97
N LEU A 295 9.70 -28.65 20.14
CA LEU A 295 9.23 -29.93 20.67
C LEU A 295 7.88 -29.77 21.41
N PRO A 296 7.14 -30.87 21.68
CA PRO A 296 5.83 -30.81 22.33
C PRO A 296 5.83 -30.05 23.68
N PRO A 297 4.66 -29.54 24.13
CA PRO A 297 4.49 -28.71 25.33
C PRO A 297 5.15 -29.27 26.62
N PRO A 298 5.42 -28.41 27.63
CA PRO A 298 4.46 -27.40 28.09
C PRO A 298 4.51 -26.00 27.44
N ASN A 299 5.59 -25.61 26.73
CA ASN A 299 5.81 -24.21 26.34
C ASN A 299 6.08 -24.00 24.82
N GLY A 300 5.68 -24.91 23.94
CA GLY A 300 5.94 -24.82 22.50
C GLY A 300 4.76 -25.25 21.64
N ILE A 301 4.53 -24.53 20.53
CA ILE A 301 3.61 -24.94 19.47
C ILE A 301 4.35 -25.91 18.55
N ASN A 302 4.02 -27.20 18.61
CA ASN A 302 4.57 -28.21 17.70
C ASN A 302 3.67 -28.34 16.47
N LEU A 303 4.12 -27.75 15.35
CA LEU A 303 3.37 -27.80 14.09
C LEU A 303 3.36 -29.18 13.42
N GLY A 304 4.07 -30.17 13.96
CA GLY A 304 4.14 -31.53 13.40
C GLY A 304 2.98 -32.41 13.85
N ILE A 305 2.16 -31.93 14.78
CA ILE A 305 0.97 -32.62 15.27
C ILE A 305 -0.22 -31.68 15.04
N PRO A 306 -1.17 -31.98 14.13
CA PRO A 306 -2.31 -31.12 13.83
C PRO A 306 -3.22 -30.85 15.04
N ALA A 307 -3.24 -31.78 15.99
CA ALA A 307 -3.96 -31.59 17.26
C ALA A 307 -3.38 -30.43 18.11
N ASP A 308 -2.09 -30.10 17.96
CA ASP A 308 -1.43 -28.99 18.66
C ASP A 308 -1.70 -27.61 18.03
N VAL A 309 -2.39 -27.55 16.88
CA VAL A 309 -2.92 -26.26 16.36
C VAL A 309 -3.87 -25.62 17.37
N SER A 310 -4.59 -26.40 18.19
CA SER A 310 -5.42 -25.84 19.27
C SER A 310 -4.61 -25.21 20.39
N ASN A 311 -3.35 -25.62 20.57
CA ASN A 311 -2.40 -24.92 21.43
C ASN A 311 -1.87 -23.64 20.75
N ALA A 312 -1.80 -23.62 19.41
CA ALA A 312 -1.49 -22.40 18.66
C ALA A 312 -2.62 -21.38 18.82
N GLU A 313 -3.88 -21.76 18.63
CA GLU A 313 -5.06 -20.89 18.84
C GLU A 313 -5.05 -20.28 20.26
N TYR A 314 -4.86 -21.11 21.29
CA TYR A 314 -4.71 -20.63 22.68
C TYR A 314 -3.49 -19.70 22.85
N ALA A 315 -2.34 -20.06 22.30
CA ALA A 315 -1.13 -19.25 22.34
C ALA A 315 -1.34 -17.89 21.67
N VAL A 316 -1.95 -17.85 20.48
CA VAL A 316 -2.21 -16.64 19.69
C VAL A 316 -3.18 -15.71 20.38
N PHE A 317 -4.35 -16.22 20.75
CA PHE A 317 -5.49 -15.40 21.13
C PHE A 317 -5.72 -15.30 22.64
N THR A 318 -5.14 -16.19 23.43
CA THR A 318 -5.24 -16.16 24.90
C THR A 318 -3.91 -15.81 25.55
N GLY A 319 -2.81 -16.39 25.07
CA GLY A 319 -1.46 -16.17 25.60
C GLY A 319 -0.71 -14.99 24.98
N PHE A 320 -1.15 -14.48 23.81
CA PHE A 320 -0.40 -13.55 22.95
C PHE A 320 1.04 -14.02 22.66
N TYR A 321 1.23 -15.34 22.69
CA TYR A 321 2.46 -16.02 22.38
C TYR A 321 2.48 -16.25 20.87
N MET A 322 3.02 -15.25 20.18
CA MET A 322 3.01 -15.13 18.72
C MET A 322 4.43 -15.06 18.15
N PRO A 323 4.63 -15.08 16.80
CA PRO A 323 5.89 -15.44 16.17
C PRO A 323 7.08 -14.80 16.85
N HIS A 324 8.12 -15.62 17.04
CA HIS A 324 9.25 -15.30 17.89
C HIS A 324 10.03 -14.05 17.44
N ALA A 325 9.80 -13.56 16.24
CA ALA A 325 10.33 -12.30 15.70
C ALA A 325 9.22 -11.27 15.46
N GLN A 326 9.53 -10.00 15.75
CA GLN A 326 8.65 -8.86 15.52
C GLN A 326 8.08 -8.79 14.10
N LEU A 327 8.95 -8.98 13.10
CA LEU A 327 8.60 -8.91 11.68
C LEU A 327 7.55 -9.97 11.31
N THR A 328 7.78 -11.22 11.70
CA THR A 328 6.83 -12.31 11.45
C THR A 328 5.51 -12.09 12.19
N ASN A 329 5.54 -11.53 13.40
CA ASN A 329 4.31 -11.18 14.14
C ASN A 329 3.52 -10.07 13.43
N HIS A 330 4.20 -9.03 12.96
CA HIS A 330 3.60 -7.95 12.16
C HIS A 330 2.92 -8.51 10.91
N ASN A 331 3.62 -9.36 10.16
CA ASN A 331 3.08 -10.00 8.95
C ASN A 331 1.86 -10.87 9.23
N PHE A 332 1.87 -11.62 10.34
CA PHE A 332 0.73 -12.43 10.75
C PHE A 332 -0.50 -11.56 11.00
N TRP A 333 -0.38 -10.55 11.88
CA TRP A 333 -1.52 -9.73 12.27
C TRP A 333 -2.00 -8.82 11.15
N ASN A 334 -1.17 -8.46 10.17
CA ASN A 334 -1.59 -7.71 9.00
C ASN A 334 -2.08 -8.57 7.82
N SER A 335 -2.35 -9.86 8.05
CA SER A 335 -2.89 -10.78 7.04
C SER A 335 -4.28 -11.31 7.41
N LEU A 336 -4.87 -12.16 6.55
CA LEU A 336 -6.09 -12.90 6.86
C LEU A 336 -5.85 -14.11 7.79
N ALA A 337 -4.60 -14.40 8.15
CA ALA A 337 -4.24 -15.55 8.97
C ALA A 337 -4.92 -15.58 10.36
N PRO A 338 -5.08 -14.46 11.10
CA PRO A 338 -5.75 -14.47 12.40
C PRO A 338 -7.22 -14.91 12.27
N ALA A 339 -7.95 -14.38 11.27
CA ALA A 339 -9.35 -14.74 11.06
C ALA A 339 -9.51 -16.20 10.61
N TYR A 340 -8.61 -16.69 9.73
CA TYR A 340 -8.60 -18.10 9.33
C TYR A 340 -8.36 -19.01 10.53
N LEU A 341 -7.36 -18.69 11.35
CA LEU A 341 -7.00 -19.47 12.52
C LEU A 341 -8.13 -19.50 13.56
N ALA A 342 -8.78 -18.37 13.84
CA ALA A 342 -9.92 -18.33 14.75
C ALA A 342 -11.11 -19.17 14.26
N ASN A 343 -11.24 -19.35 12.95
CA ASN A 343 -12.33 -20.08 12.33
C ASN A 343 -12.12 -21.59 12.27
N ASP A 344 -10.91 -22.14 12.17
CA ASP A 344 -10.71 -23.59 11.92
C ASP A 344 -11.44 -24.50 12.95
N ARG A 345 -11.57 -24.08 14.22
CA ARG A 345 -12.08 -24.95 15.31
C ARG A 345 -13.15 -24.37 16.24
N GLY A 346 -13.78 -23.27 15.87
CA GLY A 346 -14.94 -22.72 16.59
C GLY A 346 -14.61 -21.93 17.87
N TRP A 347 -13.41 -21.35 17.91
CA TRP A 347 -13.01 -20.36 18.94
C TRP A 347 -13.70 -19.01 18.73
N SER A 348 -14.12 -18.73 17.50
CA SER A 348 -14.83 -17.51 17.15
C SER A 348 -16.34 -17.65 17.30
N LEU A 349 -16.96 -16.56 17.72
CA LEU A 349 -18.35 -16.25 17.42
C LEU A 349 -18.41 -15.73 15.98
N ARG A 350 -19.19 -16.39 15.12
CA ARG A 350 -19.24 -16.09 13.69
C ARG A 350 -20.48 -15.31 13.35
N VAL A 351 -20.31 -14.06 12.95
CA VAL A 351 -21.41 -13.23 12.45
C VAL A 351 -21.78 -13.72 11.05
N THR A 352 -23.04 -14.09 10.87
CA THR A 352 -23.56 -14.72 9.64
C THR A 352 -24.57 -13.85 8.89
N LYS A 353 -25.06 -12.78 9.53
CA LYS A 353 -25.98 -11.81 8.91
C LYS A 353 -25.61 -10.38 9.25
N THR A 354 -26.03 -9.46 8.39
CA THR A 354 -25.84 -8.02 8.58
C THR A 354 -26.94 -7.37 9.41
N ALA A 355 -28.10 -8.02 9.55
CA ALA A 355 -29.22 -7.49 10.30
C ALA A 355 -28.93 -7.49 11.80
N ASP A 356 -29.18 -6.34 12.46
CA ASP A 356 -29.08 -6.17 13.90
C ASP A 356 -30.31 -6.76 14.61
N THR A 357 -30.22 -8.04 14.97
CA THR A 357 -31.21 -8.75 15.80
C THR A 357 -30.63 -9.10 17.17
N ASN A 358 -31.52 -9.40 18.10
CA ASN A 358 -31.17 -9.91 19.42
C ASN A 358 -32.20 -10.96 19.86
N ASP A 359 -31.99 -12.21 19.48
CA ASP A 359 -32.77 -13.34 20.01
C ASP A 359 -32.13 -13.98 21.27
N GLY A 360 -30.97 -13.45 21.68
CA GLY A 360 -30.21 -13.88 22.86
C GLY A 360 -29.25 -15.04 22.63
N VAL A 361 -29.10 -15.56 21.40
CA VAL A 361 -28.20 -16.69 21.09
C VAL A 361 -27.46 -16.46 19.78
N CYS A 362 -26.12 -16.52 19.82
CA CYS A 362 -25.31 -16.56 18.60
C CYS A 362 -25.21 -18.00 18.06
N ASP A 363 -26.07 -18.38 17.11
CA ASP A 363 -26.09 -19.69 16.47
C ASP A 363 -25.92 -19.62 14.93
N ALA A 364 -26.66 -20.42 14.16
CA ALA A 364 -26.61 -20.42 12.70
C ALA A 364 -27.06 -19.08 12.07
N ASP A 365 -27.82 -18.26 12.82
CA ASP A 365 -28.30 -16.94 12.40
C ASP A 365 -27.72 -15.83 13.28
N CYS A 366 -26.45 -15.90 13.64
CA CYS A 366 -25.82 -14.93 14.56
C CYS A 366 -25.59 -13.53 13.94
N SER A 367 -26.15 -12.50 14.58
CA SER A 367 -25.88 -11.07 14.38
C SER A 367 -24.62 -10.62 15.12
N LEU A 368 -24.10 -9.43 14.79
CA LEU A 368 -23.00 -8.82 15.55
C LEU A 368 -23.38 -8.57 17.02
N ARG A 369 -24.62 -8.14 17.28
CA ARG A 369 -25.09 -7.88 18.65
C ARG A 369 -25.17 -9.17 19.47
N GLU A 370 -25.71 -10.24 18.87
CA GLU A 370 -25.76 -11.56 19.50
C GLU A 370 -24.35 -12.10 19.80
N ALA A 371 -23.39 -11.86 18.90
CA ALA A 371 -21.99 -12.20 19.14
C ALA A 371 -21.39 -11.41 20.31
N ILE A 372 -21.59 -10.09 20.38
CA ILE A 372 -21.09 -9.26 21.49
C ILE A 372 -21.70 -9.68 22.82
N LEU A 373 -23.02 -9.92 22.86
CA LEU A 373 -23.71 -10.40 24.06
C LEU A 373 -23.17 -11.76 24.52
N ALA A 374 -22.92 -12.68 23.58
CA ALA A 374 -22.32 -13.97 23.88
C ALA A 374 -20.87 -13.86 24.38
N ALA A 375 -20.08 -12.91 23.87
CA ALA A 375 -18.71 -12.64 24.33
C ALA A 375 -18.70 -12.04 25.75
N ASN A 376 -19.64 -11.14 26.05
CA ASN A 376 -19.76 -10.51 27.37
C ASN A 376 -20.05 -11.51 28.51
N VAL A 377 -20.62 -12.68 28.21
CA VAL A 377 -20.94 -13.71 29.22
C VAL A 377 -19.88 -14.82 29.33
N SER A 378 -18.91 -14.89 28.41
CA SER A 378 -17.94 -15.99 28.35
C SER A 378 -16.52 -15.45 28.12
N ALA A 379 -15.70 -15.50 29.17
CA ALA A 379 -14.27 -15.17 29.08
C ALA A 379 -13.49 -16.14 28.15
N ASP A 380 -14.06 -17.30 27.82
CA ASP A 380 -13.49 -18.28 26.88
C ASP A 380 -13.83 -17.96 25.41
N LYS A 381 -14.80 -17.06 25.15
CA LYS A 381 -15.24 -16.66 23.80
C LYS A 381 -14.97 -15.17 23.56
N SER A 382 -13.70 -14.83 23.48
CA SER A 382 -13.22 -13.47 23.25
C SER A 382 -12.96 -13.13 21.78
N ILE A 383 -13.44 -13.90 20.79
CA ILE A 383 -13.15 -13.64 19.37
C ILE A 383 -14.43 -13.57 18.54
N ILE A 384 -14.57 -12.52 17.75
CA ILE A 384 -15.64 -12.35 16.77
C ILE A 384 -15.05 -12.25 15.36
N THR A 385 -15.64 -12.99 14.42
CA THR A 385 -15.29 -13.04 13.00
C THR A 385 -16.54 -12.92 12.11
N PHE A 386 -16.36 -12.68 10.81
CA PHE A 386 -17.47 -12.42 9.88
C PHE A 386 -17.48 -13.41 8.71
N ASN A 387 -18.59 -14.12 8.51
CA ASN A 387 -18.82 -14.98 7.34
C ASN A 387 -19.54 -14.25 6.19
N VAL A 388 -19.95 -13.01 6.43
CA VAL A 388 -20.62 -12.16 5.45
C VAL A 388 -19.96 -10.79 5.42
N ASN A 389 -19.90 -10.20 4.23
CA ASN A 389 -19.46 -8.81 4.05
C ASN A 389 -20.69 -7.89 4.01
N GLY A 390 -20.53 -6.64 4.42
CA GLY A 390 -21.55 -5.61 4.29
C GLY A 390 -21.59 -4.64 5.46
N ALA A 391 -22.71 -3.93 5.54
CA ALA A 391 -23.00 -2.97 6.60
C ALA A 391 -23.83 -3.61 7.73
N PHE A 392 -23.23 -3.72 8.91
CA PHE A 392 -23.83 -4.15 10.16
C PHE A 392 -24.38 -2.92 10.88
N ALA A 393 -25.56 -2.47 10.44
CA ALA A 393 -26.17 -1.25 10.94
C ALA A 393 -27.03 -1.54 12.18
N LEU A 394 -26.77 -0.82 13.28
CA LEU A 394 -27.59 -0.89 14.49
C LEU A 394 -29.02 -0.42 14.18
N SER A 395 -30.01 -1.14 14.69
CA SER A 395 -31.43 -0.87 14.45
C SER A 395 -32.25 -0.74 15.73
N LEU A 396 -31.70 -1.18 16.86
CA LEU A 396 -32.36 -1.17 18.17
C LEU A 396 -31.93 0.06 18.97
N SER A 397 -32.80 1.06 19.12
CA SER A 397 -32.55 2.22 19.98
C SER A 397 -32.80 1.90 21.46
N GLY A 398 -31.93 2.34 22.36
CA GLY A 398 -32.06 2.17 23.81
C GLY A 398 -30.99 2.99 24.53
N ALA A 399 -30.82 2.80 25.84
CA ALA A 399 -29.79 3.51 26.61
C ALA A 399 -29.04 2.53 27.51
N ASP A 400 -27.71 2.41 27.33
CA ASP A 400 -26.71 1.81 28.24
C ASP A 400 -27.22 0.52 28.94
N ASP A 401 -27.49 -0.51 28.13
CA ASP A 401 -28.19 -1.75 28.52
C ASP A 401 -27.32 -3.01 28.35
N THR A 402 -26.00 -2.91 28.52
CA THR A 402 -25.05 -4.03 28.32
C THR A 402 -25.15 -4.66 26.92
N ALA A 403 -25.21 -3.82 25.89
CA ALA A 403 -25.35 -4.16 24.47
C ALA A 403 -26.71 -4.72 24.03
N ALA A 404 -27.72 -4.83 24.91
CA ALA A 404 -29.02 -5.39 24.52
C ALA A 404 -29.82 -4.49 23.56
N LEU A 405 -29.67 -3.17 23.72
CA LEU A 405 -30.23 -2.10 22.89
C LEU A 405 -29.15 -0.98 22.78
N GLY A 406 -29.32 -0.06 21.84
CA GLY A 406 -28.39 1.06 21.65
C GLY A 406 -27.05 0.59 21.11
N ASP A 407 -25.98 1.19 21.63
CA ASP A 407 -24.59 0.84 21.35
C ASP A 407 -24.22 -0.58 21.80
N LEU A 408 -23.07 -1.06 21.32
CA LEU A 408 -22.54 -2.38 21.64
C LEU A 408 -21.55 -2.24 22.81
N ASP A 409 -22.05 -2.36 24.03
CA ASP A 409 -21.22 -2.41 25.22
C ASP A 409 -20.34 -3.67 25.24
N ILE A 410 -19.05 -3.47 25.48
CA ILE A 410 -18.06 -4.55 25.66
C ILE A 410 -17.55 -4.49 27.10
N THR A 411 -17.79 -5.57 27.84
CA THR A 411 -17.50 -5.68 29.27
C THR A 411 -16.46 -6.75 29.60
N GLN A 412 -16.05 -7.53 28.59
CA GLN A 412 -15.04 -8.57 28.68
C GLN A 412 -14.00 -8.38 27.58
N PRO A 413 -12.79 -8.96 27.74
CA PRO A 413 -11.79 -8.93 26.67
C PRO A 413 -12.34 -9.47 25.35
N LEU A 414 -12.03 -8.80 24.25
CA LEU A 414 -12.59 -9.08 22.92
C LEU A 414 -11.57 -8.80 21.80
N ILE A 415 -11.53 -9.69 20.81
CA ILE A 415 -10.83 -9.52 19.54
C ILE A 415 -11.89 -9.56 18.44
N LEU A 416 -12.02 -8.46 17.71
CA LEU A 416 -12.94 -8.30 16.59
C LEU A 416 -12.13 -8.28 15.29
N LEU A 417 -12.23 -9.36 14.50
CA LEU A 417 -11.49 -9.53 13.25
C LEU A 417 -12.44 -9.38 12.06
N GLY A 418 -12.43 -8.21 11.42
CA GLY A 418 -13.16 -7.93 10.19
C GLY A 418 -12.51 -8.54 8.95
N ASN A 419 -13.27 -8.61 7.85
CA ASN A 419 -12.81 -9.10 6.54
C ASN A 419 -12.10 -8.00 5.71
N GLY A 420 -11.56 -6.98 6.39
CA GLY A 420 -11.02 -5.76 5.79
C GLY A 420 -12.00 -4.59 5.86
N ALA A 421 -11.46 -3.36 5.95
CA ALA A 421 -12.25 -2.18 6.30
C ALA A 421 -13.36 -1.85 5.28
N SER A 422 -13.22 -2.25 4.02
CA SER A 422 -14.26 -2.08 2.99
C SER A 422 -15.35 -3.17 3.01
N ASN A 423 -15.08 -4.31 3.66
CA ASN A 423 -15.96 -5.47 3.70
C ASN A 423 -16.76 -5.57 5.01
N THR A 424 -16.23 -5.08 6.12
CA THR A 424 -16.89 -5.11 7.42
C THR A 424 -17.16 -3.69 7.91
N ILE A 425 -18.37 -3.19 7.65
CA ILE A 425 -18.78 -1.82 8.00
C ILE A 425 -19.76 -1.88 9.17
N ILE A 426 -19.33 -1.49 10.36
CA ILE A 426 -20.17 -1.47 11.56
C ILE A 426 -20.69 -0.05 11.73
N SER A 427 -22.01 0.10 11.72
CA SER A 427 -22.64 1.42 11.69
C SER A 427 -23.60 1.66 12.84
N GLY A 428 -23.39 2.74 13.58
CA GLY A 428 -24.32 3.19 14.63
C GLY A 428 -25.64 3.76 14.08
N ASN A 429 -25.78 3.84 12.74
CA ASN A 429 -26.99 4.22 12.03
C ASN A 429 -27.66 5.53 12.51
N SER A 430 -26.85 6.43 13.08
CA SER A 430 -27.25 7.67 13.73
C SER A 430 -28.26 7.51 14.88
N ILE A 431 -28.38 6.32 15.45
CA ILE A 431 -29.28 6.06 16.58
C ILE A 431 -28.56 6.08 17.93
N ASP A 432 -27.27 5.70 17.96
CA ASP A 432 -26.42 5.68 19.17
C ASP A 432 -24.93 5.62 18.78
N ARG A 433 -24.03 5.49 19.75
CA ARG A 433 -22.63 5.10 19.51
C ARG A 433 -22.53 3.71 18.87
N VAL A 434 -21.34 3.36 18.37
CA VAL A 434 -21.09 1.99 17.90
C VAL A 434 -20.68 1.09 19.06
N PHE A 435 -19.61 1.43 19.77
CA PHE A 435 -19.02 0.63 20.84
C PHE A 435 -18.79 1.47 22.11
N HIS A 436 -19.00 0.83 23.25
CA HIS A 436 -18.64 1.38 24.56
C HIS A 436 -17.86 0.34 25.34
N ILE A 437 -16.61 0.66 25.67
CA ILE A 437 -15.70 -0.27 26.35
C ILE A 437 -15.75 0.04 27.84
N LEU A 438 -16.24 -0.92 28.61
CA LEU A 438 -16.54 -0.77 30.03
C LEU A 438 -15.56 -1.59 30.87
N GLY A 439 -14.82 -0.91 31.75
CA GLY A 439 -14.07 -1.52 32.84
C GLY A 439 -12.55 -1.59 32.63
N ALA A 440 -11.82 -1.47 33.74
CA ALA A 440 -10.35 -1.35 33.73
C ALA A 440 -9.58 -2.64 33.35
N THR A 441 -10.27 -3.77 33.20
CA THR A 441 -9.69 -5.07 32.81
C THR A 441 -10.12 -5.49 31.40
N THR A 442 -10.80 -4.61 30.67
CA THR A 442 -11.38 -4.91 29.37
C THR A 442 -10.38 -4.56 28.27
N ASN A 443 -9.79 -5.59 27.66
CA ASN A 443 -8.83 -5.45 26.56
C ASN A 443 -9.53 -5.75 25.24
N VAL A 444 -9.54 -4.79 24.32
CA VAL A 444 -10.27 -4.89 23.05
C VAL A 444 -9.34 -4.64 21.88
N VAL A 445 -9.31 -5.58 20.93
CA VAL A 445 -8.68 -5.40 19.63
C VAL A 445 -9.76 -5.29 18.58
N ILE A 446 -9.72 -4.23 17.79
CA ILE A 446 -10.60 -3.99 16.65
C ILE A 446 -9.72 -3.92 15.42
N GLN A 447 -9.93 -4.83 14.48
CA GLN A 447 -9.07 -4.95 13.31
C GLN A 447 -9.85 -5.15 12.02
N GLY A 448 -9.45 -4.44 10.96
CA GLY A 448 -9.98 -4.69 9.62
C GLY A 448 -11.44 -4.30 9.46
N VAL A 449 -11.90 -3.24 10.13
CA VAL A 449 -13.30 -2.79 10.08
C VAL A 449 -13.42 -1.30 9.74
N THR A 450 -14.59 -0.90 9.25
CA THR A 450 -15.01 0.52 9.27
C THR A 450 -16.02 0.73 10.38
N LEU A 451 -15.83 1.72 11.25
CA LEU A 451 -16.80 2.19 12.23
C LEU A 451 -17.38 3.54 11.80
N GLN A 452 -18.70 3.63 11.66
CA GLN A 452 -19.32 4.83 11.08
C GLN A 452 -20.71 5.19 11.58
N ASN A 453 -21.08 6.45 11.34
CA ASN A 453 -22.41 7.00 11.59
C ASN A 453 -22.92 6.76 13.02
N GLY A 454 -22.05 6.62 14.01
CA GLY A 454 -22.49 6.66 15.41
C GLY A 454 -22.82 8.09 15.82
N ASN A 455 -23.86 8.26 16.62
CA ASN A 455 -24.35 9.57 17.06
C ASN A 455 -24.77 9.52 18.53
N THR A 456 -24.12 10.31 19.38
CA THR A 456 -24.43 10.39 20.81
C THR A 456 -24.32 11.82 21.35
N SER A 457 -24.99 12.08 22.48
CA SER A 457 -24.84 13.36 23.20
C SER A 457 -23.72 13.35 24.25
N VAL A 458 -23.02 12.22 24.42
CA VAL A 458 -21.88 12.07 25.35
C VAL A 458 -20.60 12.09 24.52
N GLY A 459 -19.65 11.19 24.77
CA GLY A 459 -18.37 11.15 24.07
C GLY A 459 -18.15 9.87 23.26
N GLY A 460 -17.31 9.97 22.23
CA GLY A 460 -16.90 8.84 21.40
C GLY A 460 -18.00 8.38 20.44
N GLY A 461 -18.28 9.15 19.39
CA GLY A 461 -19.41 8.89 18.49
C GLY A 461 -19.38 7.49 17.89
N SER A 462 -18.19 6.98 17.56
CA SER A 462 -17.99 5.57 17.25
C SER A 462 -17.68 4.75 18.50
N LEU A 463 -16.60 5.09 19.20
CA LEU A 463 -16.07 4.27 20.29
C LEU A 463 -15.72 5.15 21.49
N TYR A 464 -16.20 4.75 22.66
CA TYR A 464 -15.77 5.31 23.94
C TYR A 464 -15.03 4.26 24.76
N ASN A 465 -13.75 4.52 25.06
CA ASN A 465 -12.96 3.72 25.98
C ASN A 465 -12.98 4.32 27.38
N PHE A 466 -13.61 3.62 28.33
CA PHE A 466 -13.65 4.01 29.74
C PHE A 466 -12.82 3.04 30.58
N SER A 467 -11.59 3.44 30.89
CA SER A 467 -10.58 2.70 31.67
C SER A 467 -9.98 1.44 31.02
N GLY A 468 -10.47 0.98 29.87
CA GLY A 468 -9.98 -0.23 29.20
C GLY A 468 -8.70 -0.03 28.38
N VAL A 469 -8.23 -1.10 27.75
CA VAL A 469 -7.15 -1.07 26.75
C VAL A 469 -7.75 -1.38 25.38
N VAL A 470 -7.68 -0.43 24.46
CA VAL A 470 -8.25 -0.57 23.11
C VAL A 470 -7.16 -0.41 22.07
N VAL A 471 -7.08 -1.37 21.16
CA VAL A 471 -6.20 -1.34 20.00
C VAL A 471 -7.06 -1.32 18.74
N VAL A 472 -6.86 -0.32 17.88
CA VAL A 472 -7.53 -0.16 16.59
C VAL A 472 -6.50 -0.30 15.48
N ASN A 473 -6.55 -1.41 14.74
CA ASN A 473 -5.59 -1.75 13.70
C ASN A 473 -6.26 -1.83 12.33
N ASN A 474 -5.59 -1.37 11.28
CA ASN A 474 -6.06 -1.54 9.89
C ASN A 474 -7.57 -1.22 9.71
N SER A 475 -8.02 -0.13 10.33
CA SER A 475 -9.45 0.21 10.45
C SER A 475 -9.73 1.66 10.07
N ILE A 476 -11.00 1.95 9.77
CA ILE A 476 -11.47 3.30 9.42
C ILE A 476 -12.51 3.75 10.44
N VAL A 477 -12.41 4.97 10.97
CA VAL A 477 -13.43 5.59 11.85
C VAL A 477 -13.92 6.86 11.18
N ARG A 478 -15.16 6.89 10.66
CA ARG A 478 -15.63 8.02 9.83
C ARG A 478 -17.10 8.39 10.01
N ASN A 479 -17.44 9.64 9.71
CA ASN A 479 -18.81 10.17 9.76
C ASN A 479 -19.52 9.98 11.11
N ASN A 480 -18.79 10.00 12.22
CA ASN A 480 -19.37 9.88 13.56
C ASN A 480 -19.60 11.25 14.21
N GLN A 481 -20.55 11.32 15.14
CA GLN A 481 -20.91 12.54 15.86
C GLN A 481 -21.04 12.28 17.37
N ALA A 482 -20.43 13.16 18.16
CA ALA A 482 -20.56 13.17 19.62
C ALA A 482 -20.48 14.61 20.17
N SER A 483 -20.75 14.85 21.46
CA SER A 483 -20.46 16.17 22.05
C SER A 483 -18.96 16.43 22.03
N ASP A 484 -18.17 15.42 22.38
CA ASP A 484 -16.71 15.41 22.44
C ASP A 484 -16.16 14.07 21.90
N GLY A 485 -15.01 14.08 21.23
CA GLY A 485 -14.49 12.87 20.61
C GLY A 485 -15.42 12.35 19.51
N GLY A 486 -15.62 13.14 18.45
CA GLY A 486 -16.63 12.89 17.42
C GLY A 486 -16.51 11.47 16.83
N GLY A 487 -15.29 11.00 16.62
CA GLY A 487 -15.00 9.59 16.32
C GLY A 487 -14.75 8.78 17.59
N LEU A 488 -13.65 9.06 18.27
CA LEU A 488 -13.15 8.25 19.39
C LEU A 488 -12.99 9.09 20.66
N MET A 489 -13.25 8.47 21.82
CA MET A 489 -12.91 9.07 23.11
C MET A 489 -12.17 8.06 24.00
N ASN A 490 -11.09 8.51 24.64
CA ASN A 490 -10.32 7.75 25.62
C ASN A 490 -10.32 8.45 26.98
N ASP A 491 -10.67 7.72 28.03
CA ASP A 491 -10.89 8.27 29.36
C ASP A 491 -10.68 7.22 30.48
N GLY A 492 -10.74 7.65 31.74
CA GLY A 492 -10.75 6.76 32.90
C GLY A 492 -9.41 6.07 33.20
N ASN A 493 -8.28 6.65 32.78
CA ASN A 493 -6.95 6.05 32.67
C ASN A 493 -6.85 4.91 31.64
N GLY A 494 -7.73 4.93 30.63
CA GLY A 494 -7.69 3.98 29.52
C GLY A 494 -6.47 4.17 28.62
N THR A 495 -6.11 3.10 27.91
CA THR A 495 -5.09 3.12 26.85
C THR A 495 -5.77 2.95 25.51
N LEU A 496 -5.49 3.84 24.57
CA LEU A 496 -5.94 3.75 23.19
C LEU A 496 -4.74 3.75 22.24
N GLU A 497 -4.60 2.68 21.48
CA GLU A 497 -3.56 2.50 20.48
C GLU A 497 -4.20 2.42 19.09
N ILE A 498 -3.71 3.21 18.15
CA ILE A 498 -4.22 3.30 16.78
C ILE A 498 -3.07 3.07 15.83
N ASN A 499 -3.13 1.98 15.08
CA ASN A 499 -2.09 1.58 14.12
C ASN A 499 -2.67 1.34 12.73
N ASP A 500 -1.92 1.73 11.71
CA ASP A 500 -2.24 1.46 10.31
C ASP A 500 -3.70 1.83 9.94
N SER A 501 -4.24 2.89 10.54
CA SER A 501 -5.68 3.19 10.55
C SER A 501 -5.99 4.61 10.09
N ALA A 502 -7.24 4.86 9.72
CA ALA A 502 -7.72 6.19 9.29
C ALA A 502 -8.83 6.69 10.21
N ILE A 503 -8.60 7.83 10.87
CA ILE A 503 -9.61 8.55 11.66
C ILE A 503 -10.12 9.72 10.82
N GLY A 504 -11.26 9.49 10.19
CA GLY A 504 -11.89 10.38 9.23
C GLY A 504 -12.17 9.67 7.89
N PRO A 505 -12.85 10.35 6.95
CA PRO A 505 -13.30 11.75 7.04
C PRO A 505 -14.60 11.91 7.84
N GLY A 506 -14.95 13.15 8.19
CA GLY A 506 -16.31 13.52 8.57
C GLY A 506 -16.70 13.28 10.03
N ASN A 507 -15.77 12.91 10.92
CA ASN A 507 -16.12 12.88 12.34
C ASN A 507 -16.26 14.30 12.89
N THR A 508 -17.30 14.54 13.69
CA THR A 508 -17.70 15.88 14.11
C THR A 508 -18.01 15.95 15.61
N ALA A 509 -17.44 16.92 16.31
CA ALA A 509 -17.75 17.22 17.71
C ALA A 509 -18.01 18.73 17.92
N PRO A 510 -19.20 19.17 18.36
CA PRO A 510 -19.44 20.59 18.67
C PRO A 510 -18.50 21.14 19.75
N GLY A 511 -18.01 20.27 20.65
CA GLY A 511 -17.02 20.58 21.67
C GLY A 511 -15.59 20.34 21.18
N ILE A 512 -14.96 19.27 21.65
CA ILE A 512 -13.53 19.02 21.43
C ILE A 512 -13.23 17.68 20.77
N GLY A 513 -12.14 17.63 20.00
CA GLY A 513 -11.65 16.37 19.40
C GLY A 513 -12.60 15.84 18.34
N GLY A 514 -12.59 16.43 17.14
CA GLY A 514 -13.51 16.02 16.07
C GLY A 514 -13.27 14.58 15.64
N GLY A 515 -12.01 14.22 15.41
CA GLY A 515 -11.59 12.84 15.18
C GLY A 515 -11.52 12.07 16.49
N LEU A 516 -10.73 12.57 17.44
CA LEU A 516 -10.51 11.89 18.72
C LEU A 516 -10.29 12.87 19.88
N TYR A 517 -10.77 12.47 21.05
CA TYR A 517 -10.49 13.12 22.33
C TYR A 517 -9.82 12.16 23.33
N ASN A 518 -8.60 12.49 23.77
CA ASN A 518 -7.92 11.83 24.87
C ASN A 518 -8.03 12.69 26.14
N PHE A 519 -8.88 12.29 27.09
CA PHE A 519 -9.16 13.08 28.29
C PHE A 519 -8.26 12.74 29.47
N SER A 520 -8.33 11.50 29.96
CA SER A 520 -7.51 11.02 31.06
C SER A 520 -6.99 9.64 30.72
N GLY A 521 -6.05 9.54 29.79
CA GLY A 521 -5.58 8.24 29.30
C GLY A 521 -4.35 8.34 28.41
N GLN A 522 -3.83 7.19 28.00
CA GLN A 522 -2.65 7.14 27.12
C GLN A 522 -3.08 6.94 25.68
N LEU A 523 -2.59 7.78 24.78
CA LEU A 523 -2.82 7.66 23.34
C LEU A 523 -1.52 7.39 22.58
N THR A 524 -1.54 6.36 21.74
CA THR A 524 -0.50 6.12 20.74
C THR A 524 -1.13 6.10 19.36
N LEU A 525 -0.58 6.91 18.45
CA LEU A 525 -0.96 6.98 17.05
C LEU A 525 0.26 6.65 16.19
N SER A 526 0.22 5.52 15.49
CA SER A 526 1.32 5.03 14.66
C SER A 526 0.84 4.71 13.25
N ASN A 527 1.61 5.05 12.21
CA ASN A 527 1.31 4.70 10.82
C ASN A 527 -0.12 5.03 10.36
N SER A 528 -0.69 6.10 10.90
CA SER A 528 -2.14 6.35 10.79
C SER A 528 -2.43 7.74 10.25
N ALA A 529 -3.59 7.88 9.64
CA ALA A 529 -4.09 9.16 9.14
C ALA A 529 -5.18 9.71 10.06
N VAL A 530 -5.14 11.00 10.39
CA VAL A 530 -6.26 11.73 11.02
C VAL A 530 -6.65 12.87 10.10
N THR A 531 -7.82 12.77 9.48
CA THR A 531 -8.15 13.65 8.36
C THR A 531 -9.59 14.10 8.28
N SER A 532 -9.80 15.33 7.83
CA SER A 532 -11.14 15.84 7.48
C SER A 532 -12.15 15.75 8.62
N ASN A 533 -11.69 15.91 9.87
CA ASN A 533 -12.54 15.94 11.06
C ASN A 533 -12.81 17.38 11.50
N THR A 534 -13.93 17.60 12.19
CA THR A 534 -14.39 18.93 12.58
C THR A 534 -14.69 19.03 14.08
N ALA A 535 -14.17 20.05 14.76
CA ALA A 535 -14.60 20.40 16.12
C ALA A 535 -14.51 21.88 16.45
N ALA A 536 -14.90 22.30 17.66
CA ALA A 536 -14.58 23.67 18.11
C ALA A 536 -13.11 23.80 18.50
N PHE A 537 -12.52 22.77 19.11
CA PHE A 537 -11.09 22.72 19.42
C PHE A 537 -10.50 21.35 19.14
N GLY A 538 -9.30 21.29 18.55
CA GLY A 538 -8.71 19.99 18.20
C GLY A 538 -9.53 19.31 17.11
N GLY A 539 -9.59 19.89 15.91
CA GLY A 539 -10.42 19.38 14.81
C GLY A 539 -10.13 17.90 14.54
N GLY A 540 -8.85 17.56 14.43
CA GLY A 540 -8.38 16.18 14.38
C GLY A 540 -8.33 15.55 15.77
N LEU A 541 -7.46 16.09 16.63
CA LEU A 541 -7.14 15.53 17.94
C LEU A 541 -7.19 16.58 19.04
N TYR A 542 -7.80 16.21 20.18
CA TYR A 542 -7.66 16.94 21.43
C TYR A 542 -7.02 16.03 22.48
N ASN A 543 -5.91 16.47 23.07
CA ASN A 543 -5.18 15.72 24.09
C ASN A 543 -5.13 16.49 25.41
N PHE A 544 -5.52 15.83 26.50
CA PHE A 544 -5.45 16.35 27.87
C PHE A 544 -4.50 15.53 28.77
N ASP A 545 -3.97 14.42 28.28
CA ASP A 545 -3.04 13.55 29.01
C ASP A 545 -1.82 13.18 28.13
N SER A 546 -1.33 11.93 28.12
CA SER A 546 -0.16 11.56 27.31
C SER A 546 -0.53 11.15 25.89
N MET A 547 0.23 11.65 24.92
CA MET A 547 0.07 11.30 23.51
C MET A 547 1.43 11.13 22.82
N THR A 548 1.58 10.02 22.10
CA THR A 548 2.72 9.76 21.21
C THR A 548 2.22 9.62 19.78
N ILE A 549 2.85 10.36 18.87
CA ILE A 549 2.54 10.33 17.43
C ILE A 549 3.81 9.96 16.68
N THR A 550 3.78 8.86 15.94
CA THR A 550 4.91 8.36 15.18
C THR A 550 4.45 8.01 13.78
N GLN A 551 5.16 8.49 12.75
CA GLN A 551 4.85 8.15 11.36
C GLN A 551 3.36 8.35 11.04
N ALA A 552 2.76 9.48 11.41
CA ALA A 552 1.35 9.76 11.19
C ALA A 552 1.13 10.88 10.19
N THR A 553 -0.05 10.93 9.58
CA THR A 553 -0.46 12.03 8.69
C THR A 553 -1.73 12.70 9.24
N ILE A 554 -1.60 13.90 9.79
CA ILE A 554 -2.69 14.69 10.38
C ILE A 554 -2.94 15.91 9.47
N THR A 555 -4.02 15.86 8.68
CA THR A 555 -4.27 16.86 7.63
C THR A 555 -5.75 17.15 7.42
N GLN A 556 -6.09 18.29 6.83
CA GLN A 556 -7.46 18.66 6.44
C GLN A 556 -8.48 18.68 7.59
N ASN A 557 -8.02 18.70 8.85
CA ASN A 557 -8.92 18.82 9.98
C ASN A 557 -9.26 20.29 10.24
N TYR A 558 -10.48 20.56 10.68
CA TYR A 558 -11.00 21.91 10.90
C TYR A 558 -11.39 22.14 12.37
N ALA A 559 -10.91 23.24 12.94
CA ALA A 559 -11.36 23.72 14.25
C ALA A 559 -12.03 25.10 14.15
N SER A 560 -13.27 25.24 14.62
CA SER A 560 -13.95 26.55 14.61
C SER A 560 -13.30 27.58 15.54
N ASN A 561 -12.39 27.18 16.44
CA ASN A 561 -11.54 28.07 17.21
C ASN A 561 -10.04 27.86 16.90
N THR A 562 -9.40 26.80 17.42
CA THR A 562 -7.94 26.65 17.34
C THR A 562 -7.50 25.18 17.42
N GLY A 563 -6.31 24.87 16.91
CA GLY A 563 -5.78 23.52 16.84
C GLY A 563 -6.59 22.71 15.85
N GLY A 564 -6.62 23.13 14.58
CA GLY A 564 -7.29 22.41 13.51
C GLY A 564 -6.84 20.96 13.44
N GLY A 565 -5.53 20.73 13.40
CA GLY A 565 -4.94 19.39 13.48
C GLY A 565 -4.98 18.86 14.90
N VAL A 566 -4.17 19.44 15.78
CA VAL A 566 -3.98 18.98 17.16
C VAL A 566 -4.11 20.13 18.14
N ARG A 567 -4.85 19.89 19.22
CA ARG A 567 -4.76 20.71 20.42
C ARG A 567 -4.27 19.87 21.60
N ASN A 568 -3.13 20.25 22.14
CA ASN A 568 -2.49 19.56 23.25
C ASN A 568 -2.56 20.42 24.52
N GLN A 569 -2.98 19.81 25.63
CA GLN A 569 -3.03 20.43 26.95
C GLN A 569 -2.09 19.76 27.97
N ASN A 570 -1.30 18.77 27.56
CA ASN A 570 -0.37 18.06 28.44
C ASN A 570 0.85 17.54 27.65
N VAL A 571 1.24 16.27 27.75
CA VAL A 571 2.45 15.74 27.11
C VAL A 571 2.13 15.24 25.71
N MET A 572 2.87 15.75 24.72
CA MET A 572 2.85 15.30 23.34
C MET A 572 4.27 15.05 22.84
N THR A 573 4.52 13.85 22.34
CA THR A 573 5.77 13.47 21.65
C THR A 573 5.47 13.16 20.19
N VAL A 574 6.25 13.71 19.27
CA VAL A 574 6.02 13.57 17.82
C VAL A 574 7.32 13.19 17.10
N MET A 575 7.24 12.21 16.21
CA MET A 575 8.37 11.76 15.39
C MET A 575 7.92 11.38 13.99
N ASN A 576 8.73 11.69 12.98
CA ASN A 576 8.55 11.22 11.60
C ASN A 576 7.15 11.50 11.02
N SER A 577 6.45 12.54 11.47
CA SER A 577 5.01 12.72 11.19
C SER A 577 4.69 13.99 10.41
N ILE A 578 3.64 13.95 9.59
CA ILE A 578 3.07 15.10 8.91
C ILE A 578 1.94 15.68 9.77
N ILE A 579 2.07 16.94 10.20
CA ILE A 579 0.99 17.73 10.83
C ILE A 579 0.86 19.06 10.07
N SER A 580 0.19 19.01 8.92
CA SER A 580 0.05 20.14 7.99
C SER A 580 -1.22 20.00 7.17
N GLY A 581 -1.75 21.10 6.63
CA GLY A 581 -3.00 21.06 5.86
C GLY A 581 -4.25 21.19 6.70
N ASN A 582 -4.13 21.52 7.99
CA ASN A 582 -5.27 21.72 8.85
C ASN A 582 -5.70 23.19 8.85
N ASP A 583 -6.94 23.45 9.27
CA ASP A 583 -7.49 24.80 9.28
C ASP A 583 -8.19 25.13 10.59
N ALA A 584 -8.17 26.42 10.94
CA ALA A 584 -8.86 26.93 12.12
C ALA A 584 -9.24 28.40 11.94
N ALA A 585 -10.27 28.85 12.67
CA ALA A 585 -10.62 30.28 12.69
C ALA A 585 -9.53 31.15 13.34
N GLY A 586 -8.82 30.61 14.33
CA GLY A 586 -7.64 31.20 14.95
C GLY A 586 -6.35 30.99 14.14
N SER A 587 -5.25 31.57 14.60
CA SER A 587 -3.96 31.47 13.90
C SER A 587 -3.31 30.08 14.04
N GLU A 588 -3.57 29.35 15.12
CA GLU A 588 -3.01 28.03 15.39
C GLU A 588 -3.75 26.93 14.61
N LYS A 589 -3.45 26.80 13.32
CA LYS A 589 -4.11 25.85 12.41
C LYS A 589 -3.67 24.41 12.59
N ASP A 590 -2.37 24.14 12.63
CA ASP A 590 -1.85 22.76 12.70
C ASP A 590 -1.79 22.25 14.14
N CYS A 591 -1.04 22.92 15.03
CA CYS A 591 -0.97 22.54 16.44
C CYS A 591 -1.31 23.72 17.35
N ARG A 592 -1.82 23.42 18.54
CA ARG A 592 -1.91 24.39 19.66
C ARG A 592 -1.49 23.74 20.98
N THR A 593 -0.38 24.20 21.55
CA THR A 593 0.26 23.63 22.77
C THR A 593 0.60 24.71 23.84
N PRO A 594 -0.39 25.38 24.45
CA PRO A 594 -0.15 26.55 25.29
C PRO A 594 0.48 26.17 26.65
N GLY A 595 1.78 26.40 26.80
CA GLY A 595 2.48 26.18 28.08
C GLY A 595 2.63 24.70 28.46
N THR A 596 2.55 23.80 27.46
CA THR A 596 2.52 22.35 27.66
C THR A 596 3.70 21.68 26.95
N PRO A 597 4.22 20.56 27.47
CA PRO A 597 5.30 19.83 26.80
C PRO A 597 4.90 19.32 25.42
N TYR A 598 5.53 19.89 24.38
CA TYR A 598 5.59 19.32 23.03
C TYR A 598 7.04 18.94 22.78
N THR A 599 7.31 17.69 22.43
CA THR A 599 8.66 17.20 22.14
C THR A 599 8.70 16.63 20.73
N SER A 600 9.40 17.34 19.83
CA SER A 600 9.79 16.78 18.54
C SER A 600 11.00 15.86 18.74
N LEU A 601 10.91 14.63 18.26
CA LEU A 601 12.04 13.70 18.12
C LEU A 601 12.67 13.80 16.72
N GLY A 602 12.28 14.80 15.92
CA GLY A 602 12.82 15.09 14.61
C GLY A 602 12.04 14.49 13.45
N TYR A 603 12.41 14.97 12.26
CA TYR A 603 11.86 14.55 10.97
C TYR A 603 10.34 14.66 10.87
N ASN A 604 9.75 15.64 11.53
CA ASN A 604 8.35 15.98 11.35
C ASN A 604 8.20 17.00 10.22
N LEU A 605 7.10 16.92 9.47
CA LEU A 605 6.73 17.91 8.47
C LEU A 605 5.49 18.67 8.94
N VAL A 606 5.63 19.96 9.20
CA VAL A 606 4.59 20.77 9.85
C VAL A 606 4.40 22.12 9.16
N GLY A 607 3.30 22.79 9.48
CA GLY A 607 3.09 24.17 9.03
C GLY A 607 2.74 24.28 7.56
N GLN A 608 2.56 25.51 7.11
CA GLN A 608 2.29 25.88 5.72
C GLN A 608 2.83 27.27 5.41
N ASN A 609 3.13 27.52 4.13
CA ASN A 609 3.61 28.80 3.62
C ASN A 609 4.84 29.32 4.39
N GLY A 610 5.72 28.40 4.79
CA GLY A 610 6.94 28.68 5.57
C GLY A 610 6.70 28.95 7.06
N VAL A 611 5.50 28.71 7.59
CA VAL A 611 5.16 28.99 9.00
C VAL A 611 4.59 27.75 9.69
N ALA A 612 5.23 27.35 10.80
CA ALA A 612 4.79 26.26 11.67
C ALA A 612 4.03 26.81 12.89
N THR A 613 2.77 27.24 12.72
CA THR A 613 2.03 27.85 13.83
C THR A 613 1.67 26.82 14.90
N GLY A 614 2.24 27.01 16.10
CA GLY A 614 1.89 26.28 17.32
C GLY A 614 2.46 24.86 17.44
N CYS A 615 3.11 24.34 16.40
CA CYS A 615 3.93 23.12 16.48
C CYS A 615 5.38 23.52 16.79
N SER A 616 6.05 22.88 17.75
CA SER A 616 7.47 23.12 17.96
C SER A 616 8.29 22.39 16.88
N VAL A 617 9.37 23.01 16.44
CA VAL A 617 10.26 22.45 15.40
C VAL A 617 11.70 22.43 15.90
N ILE A 618 12.43 21.37 15.53
CA ILE A 618 13.87 21.26 15.68
C ILE A 618 14.56 21.23 14.31
N GLY A 619 15.91 21.22 14.28
CA GLY A 619 16.66 21.37 13.03
C GLY A 619 16.47 20.26 11.98
N THR A 620 15.95 19.10 12.39
CA THR A 620 15.63 17.98 11.48
C THR A 620 14.17 17.97 11.00
N ASP A 621 13.34 18.91 11.49
CA ASP A 621 11.95 19.04 11.04
C ASP A 621 11.87 19.91 9.76
N ILE A 622 10.86 19.65 8.94
CA ILE A 622 10.55 20.38 7.72
C ILE A 622 9.34 21.29 7.95
N VAL A 623 9.47 22.57 7.61
CA VAL A 623 8.32 23.49 7.53
C VAL A 623 7.89 23.61 6.08
N VAL A 624 6.63 23.29 5.78
CA VAL A 624 6.13 23.27 4.40
C VAL A 624 6.21 24.68 3.80
N ALA A 625 6.95 24.82 2.71
CA ALA A 625 7.15 26.11 2.04
C ALA A 625 5.89 26.61 1.32
N GLY A 626 5.06 25.70 0.81
CA GLY A 626 3.78 25.97 0.16
C GLY A 626 2.58 25.49 0.98
N THR A 627 1.51 25.07 0.32
CA THR A 627 0.38 24.39 0.98
C THR A 627 0.61 22.88 1.02
N ILE A 628 -0.27 22.16 1.71
CA ILE A 628 -0.15 20.70 1.85
C ILE A 628 -0.19 19.94 0.52
N ASP A 629 -0.80 20.53 -0.52
CA ASP A 629 -0.85 19.98 -1.88
C ASP A 629 0.52 19.89 -2.59
N THR A 630 1.57 20.50 -2.02
CA THR A 630 2.96 20.32 -2.48
C THR A 630 3.64 19.11 -1.85
N VAL A 631 2.97 18.42 -0.93
CA VAL A 631 3.52 17.30 -0.15
C VAL A 631 2.68 16.04 -0.36
N LEU A 632 1.35 16.18 -0.36
CA LEU A 632 0.39 15.08 -0.42
C LEU A 632 -0.67 15.30 -1.50
N ASN A 633 -1.20 14.21 -2.03
CA ASN A 633 -2.50 14.21 -2.69
C ASN A 633 -3.57 14.37 -1.59
N THR A 634 -4.28 15.50 -1.65
CA THR A 634 -5.28 15.86 -0.65
C THR A 634 -6.55 15.01 -0.74
N ASN A 635 -6.74 14.23 -1.81
CA ASN A 635 -7.84 13.29 -1.85
C ASN A 635 -7.50 12.04 -1.04
N LEU A 636 -8.48 11.58 -0.25
CA LEU A 636 -8.43 10.27 0.37
C LEU A 636 -8.61 9.21 -0.71
N THR A 637 -7.60 8.38 -0.88
CA THR A 637 -7.59 7.26 -1.82
C THR A 637 -7.40 5.95 -1.05
N GLY A 638 -7.74 4.81 -1.64
CA GLY A 638 -7.56 3.51 -0.99
C GLY A 638 -7.52 2.40 -2.02
N GLU A 639 -6.75 1.36 -1.73
CA GLU A 639 -6.81 0.10 -2.46
C GLU A 639 -8.07 -0.66 -2.03
N GLN A 640 -8.62 -1.50 -2.91
CA GLN A 640 -9.77 -2.32 -2.57
C GLN A 640 -9.40 -3.23 -1.39
N GLY A 641 -10.23 -3.27 -0.33
CA GLY A 641 -9.94 -4.08 0.87
C GLY A 641 -9.14 -3.35 1.96
N SER A 642 -8.47 -2.23 1.66
CA SER A 642 -7.52 -1.55 2.55
C SER A 642 -8.10 -0.27 3.19
N VAL A 643 -7.36 0.31 4.15
CA VAL A 643 -7.64 1.62 4.73
C VAL A 643 -7.38 2.75 3.72
N THR A 644 -8.17 3.81 3.78
CA THR A 644 -7.93 5.01 2.96
C THR A 644 -6.80 5.87 3.51
N TYR A 645 -6.07 6.55 2.64
CA TYR A 645 -4.85 7.28 2.94
C TYR A 645 -4.69 8.52 2.03
N HIS A 646 -3.76 9.40 2.44
CA HIS A 646 -3.22 10.47 1.60
C HIS A 646 -1.87 10.04 1.02
N ALA A 647 -1.79 9.90 -0.29
CA ALA A 647 -0.53 9.54 -0.97
C ALA A 647 0.44 10.72 -0.97
N LEU A 648 1.73 10.44 -0.80
CA LEU A 648 2.79 11.39 -1.14
C LEU A 648 2.80 11.62 -2.66
N ILE A 649 3.09 12.84 -3.07
CA ILE A 649 3.19 13.18 -4.50
C ILE A 649 4.65 13.19 -4.96
N PRO A 650 4.93 12.93 -6.26
CA PRO A 650 6.27 13.05 -6.81
C PRO A 650 6.92 14.39 -6.50
N GLY A 651 8.16 14.35 -6.00
CA GLY A 651 8.92 15.54 -5.60
C GLY A 651 8.49 16.16 -4.26
N SER A 652 7.65 15.47 -3.49
CA SER A 652 7.31 15.87 -2.13
C SER A 652 8.56 15.96 -1.24
N PRO A 653 8.70 17.01 -0.41
CA PRO A 653 9.80 17.14 0.53
C PRO A 653 9.75 16.12 1.67
N ALA A 654 8.68 15.32 1.79
CA ALA A 654 8.61 14.21 2.73
C ALA A 654 9.22 12.91 2.19
N ILE A 655 9.45 12.81 0.87
CA ILE A 655 10.05 11.62 0.25
C ILE A 655 11.54 11.56 0.60
N ASP A 656 11.99 10.40 1.07
CA ASP A 656 13.37 10.07 1.45
C ASP A 656 13.99 11.06 2.45
N ALA A 657 13.15 11.73 3.23
CA ALA A 657 13.57 12.83 4.09
C ALA A 657 14.19 12.35 5.41
N ILE A 658 14.08 11.06 5.74
CA ILE A 658 14.62 10.46 6.96
C ILE A 658 15.77 9.51 6.58
N PRO A 659 17.02 9.94 6.72
CA PRO A 659 18.17 9.13 6.33
C PRO A 659 18.21 7.78 7.06
N LEU A 660 18.68 6.75 6.34
CA LEU A 660 19.02 5.45 6.91
C LEU A 660 19.96 5.59 8.12
N GLY A 661 19.63 4.90 9.23
CA GLY A 661 20.40 4.96 10.49
C GLY A 661 20.12 6.17 11.39
N ALA A 662 19.25 7.09 10.97
CA ALA A 662 18.61 8.06 11.87
C ALA A 662 17.41 7.39 12.59
N ASN A 663 16.35 8.15 12.89
CA ASN A 663 15.09 7.64 13.45
C ASN A 663 14.20 6.94 12.40
N CYS A 664 14.77 6.44 11.30
CA CYS A 664 14.11 5.54 10.34
C CYS A 664 14.09 4.13 10.93
N THR A 665 13.46 4.01 12.09
CA THR A 665 13.21 2.77 12.83
C THR A 665 11.70 2.57 12.95
N LEU A 666 11.30 1.46 13.60
CA LEU A 666 9.93 0.93 13.66
C LEU A 666 8.77 1.97 13.64
N PRO A 667 7.65 1.65 12.97
CA PRO A 667 7.37 0.38 12.29
C PRO A 667 8.19 0.20 11.01
N SER A 668 8.59 -1.02 10.70
CA SER A 668 9.34 -1.36 9.47
C SER A 668 8.45 -1.42 8.23
N TYR A 669 7.20 -0.95 8.35
CA TYR A 669 6.22 -0.91 7.29
C TYR A 669 5.41 0.38 7.36
N ASP A 670 4.89 0.83 6.24
CA ASP A 670 3.92 1.91 6.15
C ASP A 670 2.47 1.40 6.34
N GLN A 671 1.50 2.32 6.30
CA GLN A 671 0.07 2.02 6.47
C GLN A 671 -0.52 1.02 5.46
N ARG A 672 0.15 0.73 4.33
CA ARG A 672 -0.26 -0.33 3.38
C ARG A 672 0.34 -1.69 3.69
N ASN A 673 1.20 -1.75 4.69
CA ASN A 673 2.14 -2.85 4.85
C ASN A 673 3.23 -2.87 3.75
N LEU A 674 3.67 -1.72 3.21
CA LEU A 674 4.89 -1.63 2.40
C LEU A 674 6.13 -1.44 3.26
N ALA A 675 7.22 -2.13 2.94
CA ALA A 675 8.41 -2.22 3.79
C ALA A 675 9.25 -0.95 3.76
N ARG A 676 9.56 -0.39 4.93
CA ARG A 676 10.40 0.79 5.09
C ARG A 676 11.87 0.44 5.38
N PRO A 677 12.84 1.19 4.84
CA PRO A 677 12.69 2.21 3.80
C PRO A 677 12.70 1.68 2.35
N LEU A 678 12.14 2.45 1.44
CA LEU A 678 12.20 2.34 -0.01
C LEU A 678 13.01 3.51 -0.57
N ASP A 679 13.45 3.37 -1.81
CA ASP A 679 14.07 4.45 -2.56
C ASP A 679 12.98 5.16 -3.36
N GLY A 680 12.33 6.14 -2.71
CA GLY A 680 11.18 6.84 -3.29
C GLY A 680 11.56 7.85 -4.38
N ASN A 681 12.78 8.38 -4.34
CA ASN A 681 13.28 9.37 -5.29
C ASN A 681 14.12 8.77 -6.44
N THR A 682 14.40 7.46 -6.38
CA THR A 682 15.17 6.67 -7.36
C THR A 682 16.63 7.08 -7.52
N ASP A 683 17.25 7.62 -6.46
CA ASP A 683 18.67 7.98 -6.42
C ASP A 683 19.59 6.78 -6.07
N ASN A 684 19.02 5.60 -5.86
CA ASN A 684 19.62 4.35 -5.38
C ASN A 684 19.97 4.36 -3.88
N THR A 685 19.39 5.27 -3.10
CA THR A 685 19.52 5.32 -1.64
C THR A 685 18.13 5.25 -1.03
N ALA A 686 17.79 4.12 -0.38
CA ALA A 686 16.53 4.07 0.35
C ALA A 686 16.59 4.99 1.57
N ALA A 687 15.49 5.66 1.88
CA ALA A 687 15.32 6.42 3.11
C ALA A 687 13.84 6.35 3.54
N CYS A 688 13.56 6.58 4.82
CA CYS A 688 12.16 6.59 5.24
C CYS A 688 11.53 7.91 4.82
N ASP A 689 10.28 7.85 4.41
CA ASP A 689 9.45 9.03 4.23
C ASP A 689 8.89 9.54 5.55
N ILE A 690 8.66 10.85 5.62
CA ILE A 690 7.91 11.49 6.70
C ILE A 690 6.41 11.24 6.50
N GLY A 691 5.73 10.79 7.56
CA GLY A 691 4.30 10.53 7.58
C GLY A 691 3.94 9.04 7.58
N ALA A 692 2.65 8.73 7.49
CA ALA A 692 2.12 7.35 7.57
C ALA A 692 2.45 6.47 6.36
N ARG A 693 2.97 7.07 5.30
CA ARG A 693 3.19 6.43 4.01
C ARG A 693 4.62 6.55 3.58
N GLU A 694 5.03 5.53 2.87
CA GLU A 694 6.24 5.51 2.10
C GLU A 694 5.89 5.57 0.62
N PHE A 695 6.65 6.33 -0.15
CA PHE A 695 6.45 6.54 -1.57
C PHE A 695 7.20 5.45 -2.34
N ASN A 696 6.42 4.58 -2.99
CA ASN A 696 6.96 3.50 -3.79
C ASN A 696 6.98 3.87 -5.26
N GLN A 697 8.15 4.23 -5.78
CA GLN A 697 8.35 4.43 -7.20
C GLN A 697 8.93 3.16 -7.85
N VAL A 698 8.16 2.56 -8.78
CA VAL A 698 8.63 1.39 -9.54
C VAL A 698 9.21 1.85 -10.87
N SER A 699 10.47 1.50 -11.11
CA SER A 699 11.11 1.69 -12.41
C SER A 699 10.90 0.46 -13.28
N VAL A 700 10.34 0.66 -14.46
CA VAL A 700 10.26 -0.39 -15.49
C VAL A 700 11.67 -0.60 -16.05
N THR A 701 12.23 -1.79 -15.85
CA THR A 701 13.61 -2.16 -16.20
C THR A 701 13.71 -2.92 -17.53
N SER A 702 12.57 -3.33 -18.10
CA SER A 702 12.51 -4.04 -19.38
C SER A 702 11.43 -3.50 -20.31
N ARG A 703 11.73 -3.45 -21.61
CA ARG A 703 10.78 -3.05 -22.67
C ARG A 703 9.99 -4.22 -23.24
N PHE A 704 10.26 -5.44 -22.79
CA PHE A 704 9.50 -6.61 -23.22
C PHE A 704 8.08 -6.56 -22.67
N ASP A 705 7.14 -7.17 -23.39
CA ASP A 705 5.75 -7.31 -22.94
C ASP A 705 5.48 -8.77 -22.55
N ILE A 706 6.01 -9.16 -21.39
CA ILE A 706 5.90 -10.49 -20.83
C ILE A 706 5.49 -10.39 -19.35
N VAL A 707 4.89 -11.45 -18.82
CA VAL A 707 4.70 -11.62 -17.37
C VAL A 707 5.44 -12.90 -17.00
N ALA A 708 6.60 -12.77 -16.37
CA ALA A 708 7.46 -13.88 -16.00
C ALA A 708 8.19 -13.55 -14.69
N ASN A 709 8.39 -14.55 -13.84
CA ASN A 709 9.20 -14.39 -12.63
C ASN A 709 10.70 -14.52 -13.00
N ASP A 710 11.23 -13.56 -13.75
CA ASP A 710 12.56 -13.57 -14.37
C ASP A 710 13.54 -12.52 -13.81
N GLY A 711 13.09 -11.71 -12.84
CA GLY A 711 13.89 -10.65 -12.22
C GLY A 711 13.96 -9.36 -13.02
N GLN A 712 13.06 -9.17 -13.99
CA GLN A 712 12.88 -7.90 -14.68
C GLN A 712 11.48 -7.35 -14.42
N CYS A 713 11.35 -6.03 -14.38
CA CYS A 713 10.08 -5.36 -14.26
C CYS A 713 9.68 -4.80 -15.64
N THR A 714 8.69 -5.39 -16.28
CA THR A 714 8.08 -4.89 -17.52
C THR A 714 6.92 -3.94 -17.24
N LEU A 715 6.49 -3.16 -18.25
CA LEU A 715 5.32 -2.28 -18.10
C LEU A 715 4.04 -3.05 -17.76
N ARG A 716 3.86 -4.25 -18.32
CA ARG A 716 2.67 -5.08 -18.03
C ARG A 716 2.69 -5.58 -16.59
N GLU A 717 3.84 -6.04 -16.11
CA GLU A 717 4.03 -6.43 -14.72
C GLU A 717 3.81 -5.25 -13.77
N ALA A 718 4.32 -4.05 -14.11
CA ALA A 718 4.14 -2.86 -13.29
C ALA A 718 2.67 -2.44 -13.19
N VAL A 719 1.93 -2.48 -14.30
CA VAL A 719 0.47 -2.22 -14.30
C VAL A 719 -0.26 -3.31 -13.52
N SER A 720 0.15 -4.57 -13.63
CA SER A 720 -0.41 -5.68 -12.84
C SER A 720 -0.16 -5.48 -11.34
N ALA A 721 1.05 -5.07 -10.96
CA ALA A 721 1.42 -4.79 -9.57
C ALA A 721 0.63 -3.61 -9.00
N ALA A 722 0.42 -2.55 -9.80
CA ALA A 722 -0.45 -1.42 -9.43
C ALA A 722 -1.92 -1.83 -9.25
N ASN A 723 -2.43 -2.70 -10.11
CA ASN A 723 -3.82 -3.17 -10.03
C ASN A 723 -4.07 -4.11 -8.84
N THR A 724 -3.07 -4.91 -8.46
CA THR A 724 -3.23 -5.98 -7.46
C THR A 724 -2.68 -5.62 -6.08
N GLY A 725 -1.81 -4.61 -5.99
CA GLY A 725 -1.04 -4.29 -4.79
C GLY A 725 0.09 -5.29 -4.50
N LEU A 726 0.28 -6.32 -5.34
CA LEU A 726 1.23 -7.39 -5.12
C LEU A 726 2.45 -7.26 -6.05
N PRO A 727 3.65 -7.67 -5.62
CA PRO A 727 4.80 -7.78 -6.52
C PRO A 727 4.51 -8.69 -7.72
N SER A 728 5.13 -8.44 -8.87
CA SER A 728 4.93 -9.25 -10.08
C SER A 728 5.52 -10.66 -9.98
N GLY A 729 6.47 -10.86 -9.06
CA GLY A 729 7.11 -12.14 -8.83
C GLY A 729 7.86 -12.19 -7.49
N THR A 730 8.58 -13.29 -7.29
CA THR A 730 9.35 -13.56 -6.06
C THR A 730 10.86 -13.44 -6.27
N VAL A 731 11.32 -13.33 -7.52
CA VAL A 731 12.72 -13.13 -7.88
C VAL A 731 13.10 -11.66 -7.69
N GLY A 732 14.35 -11.39 -7.26
CA GLY A 732 14.85 -10.01 -7.14
C GLY A 732 14.88 -9.30 -8.49
N GLY A 733 14.48 -8.02 -8.53
CA GLY A 733 14.37 -7.23 -9.76
C GLY A 733 12.98 -7.20 -10.43
N GLU A 734 12.04 -8.02 -9.94
CA GLU A 734 10.62 -7.95 -10.26
C GLU A 734 9.99 -6.62 -9.84
N CYS A 735 8.85 -6.23 -10.45
CA CYS A 735 8.13 -5.04 -10.05
C CYS A 735 7.64 -5.17 -8.60
N ALA A 736 7.95 -4.17 -7.77
CA ALA A 736 7.40 -4.09 -6.42
C ALA A 736 5.87 -3.89 -6.44
N GLY A 737 5.19 -4.42 -5.41
CA GLY A 737 3.75 -4.26 -5.24
C GLY A 737 3.34 -2.86 -4.79
N SER A 738 2.08 -2.50 -5.02
CA SER A 738 1.50 -1.19 -4.67
C SER A 738 2.35 0.03 -5.08
N PRO A 739 2.82 0.14 -6.34
CA PRO A 739 3.51 1.33 -6.82
C PRO A 739 2.62 2.57 -6.74
N ASP A 740 3.16 3.67 -6.20
CA ASP A 740 2.53 4.99 -6.29
C ASP A 740 2.73 5.59 -7.69
N VAL A 741 3.90 5.35 -8.30
CA VAL A 741 4.24 5.76 -9.67
C VAL A 741 5.02 4.67 -10.40
N ILE A 742 4.58 4.35 -11.61
CA ILE A 742 5.32 3.56 -12.60
C ILE A 742 6.15 4.50 -13.46
N ASN A 743 7.46 4.32 -13.46
CA ASN A 743 8.40 5.15 -14.18
C ASN A 743 8.97 4.37 -15.39
N LEU A 744 8.74 4.87 -16.61
CA LEU A 744 9.33 4.27 -17.81
C LEU A 744 10.81 4.66 -17.90
N ALA A 745 11.69 3.84 -17.32
CA ALA A 745 13.10 4.18 -17.14
C ALA A 745 13.99 3.76 -18.33
N VAL A 746 13.63 2.69 -19.04
CA VAL A 746 14.39 2.24 -20.22
C VAL A 746 14.05 3.09 -21.44
N ALA A 747 15.07 3.65 -22.08
CA ALA A 747 14.91 4.44 -23.30
C ALA A 747 14.46 3.57 -24.49
N GLY A 748 13.51 4.10 -25.27
CA GLY A 748 12.95 3.47 -26.46
C GLY A 748 11.48 3.08 -26.31
N PRO A 749 10.86 2.54 -27.37
CA PRO A 749 9.45 2.17 -27.33
C PRO A 749 9.21 0.91 -26.49
N TYR A 750 8.12 0.94 -25.73
CA TYR A 750 7.52 -0.18 -25.02
C TYR A 750 6.44 -0.77 -25.93
N ASP A 751 6.71 -1.91 -26.53
CA ASP A 751 5.86 -2.50 -27.57
C ASP A 751 5.01 -3.64 -27.01
N LEU A 752 3.69 -3.44 -26.98
CA LEU A 752 2.74 -4.38 -26.38
C LEU A 752 2.37 -5.50 -27.36
N THR A 753 2.58 -6.75 -26.96
CA THR A 753 2.33 -7.96 -27.74
C THR A 753 1.24 -8.88 -27.15
N GLN A 754 0.89 -8.74 -25.87
CA GLN A 754 -0.02 -9.64 -25.13
C GLN A 754 -1.43 -9.05 -24.87
N GLY A 755 -1.86 -8.09 -25.68
CA GLY A 755 -3.16 -7.41 -25.51
C GLY A 755 -3.06 -5.99 -24.96
N GLN A 756 -4.19 -5.41 -24.58
CA GLN A 756 -4.26 -4.11 -23.92
C GLN A 756 -3.72 -4.16 -22.48
N LEU A 757 -3.33 -3.00 -21.96
CA LEU A 757 -3.10 -2.79 -20.54
C LEU A 757 -4.42 -2.41 -19.88
N THR A 758 -4.91 -3.27 -19.00
CA THR A 758 -6.18 -3.05 -18.29
C THR A 758 -5.91 -2.32 -16.98
N VAL A 759 -6.65 -1.24 -16.72
CA VAL A 759 -6.57 -0.43 -15.50
C VAL A 759 -7.80 -0.73 -14.64
N LEU A 760 -7.57 -1.41 -13.51
CA LEU A 760 -8.59 -1.86 -12.56
C LEU A 760 -8.74 -0.91 -11.38
N GLY A 761 -7.64 -0.29 -10.97
CA GLY A 761 -7.59 0.68 -9.87
C GLY A 761 -6.83 1.95 -10.27
N ALA A 762 -6.17 2.59 -9.31
CA ALA A 762 -5.31 3.74 -9.57
C ALA A 762 -3.97 3.30 -10.18
N VAL A 763 -3.69 3.74 -11.41
CA VAL A 763 -2.45 3.45 -12.12
C VAL A 763 -1.84 4.77 -12.57
N THR A 764 -0.70 5.14 -11.99
CA THR A 764 0.04 6.36 -12.35
C THR A 764 1.29 6.00 -13.12
N ILE A 765 1.39 6.47 -14.36
CA ILE A 765 2.52 6.23 -15.26
C ILE A 765 3.17 7.57 -15.60
N ASN A 766 4.43 7.72 -15.19
CA ASN A 766 5.32 8.73 -15.74
C ASN A 766 6.07 8.15 -16.94
N GLY A 767 5.72 8.64 -18.12
CA GLY A 767 6.26 8.19 -19.38
C GLY A 767 7.71 8.61 -19.64
N ASN A 768 8.27 9.62 -18.95
CA ASN A 768 9.63 10.14 -19.21
C ASN A 768 9.94 10.41 -20.69
N GLY A 769 8.95 10.90 -21.44
CA GLY A 769 9.03 11.11 -22.88
C GLY A 769 9.03 9.82 -23.71
N GLN A 770 8.91 8.64 -23.11
CA GLN A 770 8.92 7.36 -23.81
C GLN A 770 7.61 7.10 -24.55
N THR A 771 7.67 6.13 -25.46
CA THR A 771 6.55 5.71 -26.31
C THR A 771 6.00 4.37 -25.85
N ILE A 772 4.70 4.30 -25.61
CA ILE A 772 3.93 3.07 -25.41
C ILE A 772 3.20 2.80 -26.72
N GLN A 773 3.51 1.68 -27.36
CA GLN A 773 3.02 1.40 -28.69
C GLN A 773 2.60 -0.05 -28.90
N ARG A 774 2.06 -0.29 -30.10
CA ARG A 774 1.80 -1.62 -30.60
C ARG A 774 2.19 -1.72 -32.07
N THR A 775 3.23 -2.50 -32.38
CA THR A 775 3.66 -2.71 -33.78
C THR A 775 2.89 -3.82 -34.49
N SER A 776 2.19 -4.68 -33.73
CA SER A 776 1.38 -5.78 -34.28
C SER A 776 0.18 -6.10 -33.36
N GLY A 777 -0.95 -6.47 -33.97
CA GLY A 777 -2.20 -6.81 -33.28
C GLY A 777 -3.32 -5.78 -33.51
N THR A 778 -4.55 -6.15 -33.15
CA THR A 778 -5.77 -5.33 -33.35
C THR A 778 -6.51 -5.07 -32.05
N THR A 779 -5.75 -4.76 -30.99
CA THR A 779 -6.32 -4.28 -29.72
C THR A 779 -5.78 -2.91 -29.30
N ARG A 780 -6.59 -2.18 -28.53
CA ARG A 780 -6.25 -0.87 -27.98
C ARG A 780 -5.02 -0.89 -27.05
N ILE A 781 -4.40 0.25 -26.74
CA ILE A 781 -3.28 0.29 -25.78
C ILE A 781 -3.78 0.17 -24.34
N PHE A 782 -4.72 1.02 -23.93
CA PHE A 782 -5.28 1.03 -22.58
C PHE A 782 -6.78 0.78 -22.56
N GLU A 783 -7.22 0.02 -21.57
CA GLU A 783 -8.62 -0.10 -21.18
C GLU A 783 -8.78 0.29 -19.72
N VAL A 784 -9.51 1.37 -19.46
CA VAL A 784 -9.84 1.82 -18.11
C VAL A 784 -11.21 1.28 -17.74
N THR A 785 -11.25 0.38 -16.77
CA THR A 785 -12.49 -0.27 -16.34
C THR A 785 -13.32 0.62 -15.40
N SER A 786 -14.54 0.20 -15.06
CA SER A 786 -15.34 0.86 -14.03
C SER A 786 -14.59 0.85 -12.70
N GLY A 787 -14.31 2.02 -12.12
CA GLY A 787 -13.48 2.17 -10.92
C GLY A 787 -11.97 2.29 -11.20
N GLY A 788 -11.53 2.02 -12.43
CA GLY A 788 -10.16 2.26 -12.88
C GLY A 788 -9.87 3.76 -13.00
N ASN A 789 -8.65 4.16 -12.65
CA ASN A 789 -8.16 5.53 -12.71
C ASN A 789 -6.76 5.58 -13.32
N LEU A 790 -6.68 5.85 -14.63
CA LEU A 790 -5.42 6.00 -15.34
C LEU A 790 -4.90 7.44 -15.21
N ASN A 791 -3.68 7.59 -14.71
CA ASN A 791 -2.96 8.85 -14.59
C ASN A 791 -1.70 8.77 -15.46
N LEU A 792 -1.73 9.36 -16.65
CA LEU A 792 -0.65 9.28 -17.63
C LEU A 792 0.02 10.65 -17.81
N THR A 793 1.34 10.70 -17.60
CA THR A 793 2.15 11.89 -17.86
C THR A 793 3.31 11.63 -18.79
N ASN A 794 3.75 12.66 -19.52
CA ASN A 794 4.98 12.64 -20.30
C ASN A 794 5.12 11.39 -21.20
N ALA A 795 4.04 10.89 -21.79
CA ALA A 795 4.07 9.66 -22.59
C ALA A 795 3.56 9.90 -24.02
N THR A 796 4.03 9.10 -24.98
CA THR A 796 3.38 8.97 -26.29
C THR A 796 2.65 7.63 -26.36
N VAL A 797 1.35 7.64 -26.62
CA VAL A 797 0.52 6.43 -26.84
C VAL A 797 0.19 6.32 -28.31
N ARG A 798 0.64 5.26 -28.97
CA ARG A 798 0.48 5.15 -30.42
C ARG A 798 0.28 3.75 -30.97
N ASP A 799 -0.19 3.70 -32.21
CA ASP A 799 -0.36 2.49 -33.01
C ASP A 799 -1.28 1.44 -32.36
N GLY A 800 -2.09 1.83 -31.37
CA GLY A 800 -3.17 1.00 -30.86
C GLY A 800 -4.29 0.91 -31.90
N ALA A 801 -4.86 -0.27 -32.09
CA ALA A 801 -5.90 -0.50 -33.09
C ALA A 801 -7.01 -1.33 -32.45
N GLN A 802 -8.30 -1.02 -32.60
CA GLN A 802 -9.36 -1.92 -32.10
C GLN A 802 -10.21 -2.44 -33.28
N ALA A 803 -10.19 -3.76 -33.47
CA ALA A 803 -11.04 -4.45 -34.46
C ALA A 803 -12.18 -5.20 -33.76
N GLY A 804 -13.35 -5.31 -34.40
CA GLY A 804 -14.53 -5.95 -33.81
C GLY A 804 -15.81 -5.69 -34.60
N LEU A 805 -16.95 -6.10 -34.04
CA LEU A 805 -18.27 -5.69 -34.52
C LEU A 805 -18.48 -4.20 -34.21
N LEU A 806 -19.36 -3.54 -34.96
CA LEU A 806 -19.67 -2.12 -34.81
C LEU A 806 -20.48 -1.85 -33.54
N ASP A 807 -19.80 -1.84 -32.38
CA ASP A 807 -20.38 -1.50 -31.08
C ASP A 807 -19.38 -0.73 -30.20
N ASP A 808 -19.84 -0.27 -29.04
CA ASP A 808 -19.04 0.53 -28.10
C ASP A 808 -17.78 -0.20 -27.63
N SER A 809 -17.79 -1.54 -27.59
CA SER A 809 -16.64 -2.35 -27.19
C SER A 809 -15.52 -2.36 -28.23
N ALA A 810 -15.80 -1.90 -29.46
CA ALA A 810 -14.82 -1.74 -30.52
C ALA A 810 -14.21 -0.32 -30.60
N SER A 811 -14.60 0.61 -29.74
CA SER A 811 -14.12 2.01 -29.76
C SER A 811 -12.78 2.22 -29.04
N GLY A 812 -12.11 3.35 -29.30
CA GLY A 812 -10.92 3.76 -28.52
C GLY A 812 -9.64 3.01 -28.90
N GLY A 813 -9.04 3.32 -30.06
CA GLY A 813 -7.81 2.65 -30.53
C GLY A 813 -6.61 2.85 -29.60
N GLY A 814 -6.45 4.05 -29.04
CA GLY A 814 -5.42 4.32 -28.04
C GLY A 814 -5.92 3.97 -26.64
N ILE A 815 -6.97 4.67 -26.21
CA ILE A 815 -7.52 4.59 -24.85
C ILE A 815 -9.03 4.42 -24.91
N TYR A 816 -9.55 3.42 -24.20
CA TYR A 816 -10.99 3.24 -23.97
C TYR A 816 -11.32 3.38 -22.49
N ILE A 817 -12.29 4.23 -22.15
CA ILE A 817 -12.71 4.52 -20.77
C ILE A 817 -14.14 4.04 -20.60
N ASN A 818 -14.33 3.01 -19.77
CA ASN A 818 -15.63 2.46 -19.44
C ASN A 818 -16.47 3.43 -18.58
N PRO A 819 -17.80 3.25 -18.51
CA PRO A 819 -18.63 3.94 -17.53
C PRO A 819 -18.06 3.76 -16.11
N GLY A 820 -17.93 4.85 -15.36
CA GLY A 820 -17.32 4.85 -14.02
C GLY A 820 -15.78 4.79 -14.00
N GLY A 821 -15.11 4.65 -15.15
CA GLY A 821 -13.66 4.80 -15.28
C GLY A 821 -13.22 6.26 -15.42
N VAL A 822 -11.97 6.55 -15.05
CA VAL A 822 -11.37 7.89 -15.13
C VAL A 822 -10.02 7.82 -15.83
N ALA A 823 -9.77 8.68 -16.82
CA ALA A 823 -8.43 8.88 -17.39
C ALA A 823 -8.01 10.35 -17.28
N ASN A 824 -6.77 10.55 -16.84
CA ASN A 824 -6.16 11.85 -16.60
C ASN A 824 -4.84 11.89 -17.37
N ILE A 825 -4.76 12.77 -18.36
CA ILE A 825 -3.67 12.81 -19.34
C ILE A 825 -3.02 14.19 -19.29
N LEU A 826 -1.73 14.25 -18.97
CA LEU A 826 -0.99 15.49 -18.85
C LEU A 826 0.33 15.42 -19.63
N ASN A 827 0.71 16.51 -20.32
CA ASN A 827 1.98 16.61 -21.04
C ASN A 827 2.25 15.42 -21.98
N SER A 828 1.21 14.85 -22.59
CA SER A 828 1.30 13.57 -23.31
C SER A 828 0.73 13.66 -24.72
N THR A 829 1.03 12.65 -25.53
CA THR A 829 0.63 12.58 -26.94
C THR A 829 -0.11 11.30 -27.23
N ILE A 830 -1.34 11.38 -27.75
CA ILE A 830 -2.10 10.22 -28.24
C ILE A 830 -2.15 10.30 -29.76
N THR A 831 -1.46 9.40 -30.45
CA THR A 831 -1.26 9.54 -31.91
C THR A 831 -1.22 8.25 -32.69
N ALA A 832 -1.62 8.28 -33.97
CA ALA A 832 -1.56 7.13 -34.88
C ALA A 832 -2.33 5.90 -34.37
N ASN A 833 -3.36 6.11 -33.54
CA ASN A 833 -4.24 5.03 -33.10
C ASN A 833 -5.46 4.92 -34.03
N SER A 834 -6.03 3.71 -34.14
CA SER A 834 -7.12 3.42 -35.06
C SER A 834 -8.24 2.58 -34.46
N THR A 835 -9.46 2.70 -34.97
CA THR A 835 -10.60 1.86 -34.59
C THR A 835 -11.55 1.65 -35.75
N VAL A 836 -12.25 0.52 -35.76
CA VAL A 836 -13.37 0.25 -36.67
C VAL A 836 -14.66 0.97 -36.29
N SER A 837 -14.74 1.53 -35.09
CA SER A 837 -15.93 2.17 -34.55
C SER A 837 -15.62 3.65 -34.25
N TRP A 838 -15.84 4.12 -33.02
CA TRP A 838 -15.69 5.52 -32.65
C TRP A 838 -14.40 5.81 -31.87
N GLY A 839 -13.86 7.03 -31.99
CA GLY A 839 -12.78 7.49 -31.10
C GLY A 839 -11.44 6.84 -31.41
N GLY A 840 -10.85 7.11 -32.58
CA GLY A 840 -9.58 6.50 -33.01
C GLY A 840 -8.47 6.64 -31.97
N GLY A 841 -8.33 7.84 -31.41
CA GLY A 841 -7.43 8.11 -30.30
C GLY A 841 -8.01 7.66 -28.97
N ILE A 842 -9.13 8.27 -28.58
CA ILE A 842 -9.76 8.08 -27.27
C ILE A 842 -11.27 7.91 -27.43
N ALA A 843 -11.83 6.91 -26.76
CA ALA A 843 -13.27 6.79 -26.55
C ALA A 843 -13.61 6.84 -25.06
N ASN A 844 -14.51 7.73 -24.69
CA ASN A 844 -14.84 8.03 -23.30
C ASN A 844 -16.33 7.83 -22.98
N LEU A 845 -16.65 6.81 -22.19
CA LEU A 845 -17.96 6.62 -21.57
C LEU A 845 -17.95 6.97 -20.06
N GLY A 846 -16.76 7.23 -19.50
CA GLY A 846 -16.55 7.62 -18.11
C GLY A 846 -16.16 9.10 -17.98
N THR A 847 -15.04 9.38 -17.30
CA THR A 847 -14.47 10.72 -17.17
C THR A 847 -13.11 10.82 -17.84
N LEU A 848 -12.96 11.77 -18.76
CA LEU A 848 -11.69 12.13 -19.40
C LEU A 848 -11.27 13.53 -18.97
N ASN A 849 -10.08 13.66 -18.40
CA ASN A 849 -9.43 14.93 -18.14
C ASN A 849 -8.11 14.97 -18.90
N ILE A 850 -7.94 15.94 -19.79
CA ILE A 850 -6.72 16.08 -20.59
C ILE A 850 -6.24 17.52 -20.59
N ALA A 851 -4.95 17.71 -20.29
CA ALA A 851 -4.34 19.02 -20.36
C ALA A 851 -2.92 19.03 -20.89
N ASN A 852 -2.52 20.16 -21.48
CA ASN A 852 -1.18 20.36 -22.06
C ASN A 852 -0.75 19.19 -22.94
N SER A 853 -1.67 18.65 -23.73
CA SER A 853 -1.48 17.38 -24.41
C SER A 853 -1.92 17.49 -25.86
N THR A 854 -1.42 16.58 -26.68
CA THR A 854 -1.70 16.54 -28.12
C THR A 854 -2.42 15.25 -28.49
N VAL A 855 -3.56 15.33 -29.16
CA VAL A 855 -4.28 14.18 -29.74
C VAL A 855 -4.24 14.33 -31.26
N SER A 856 -3.50 13.47 -31.96
CA SER A 856 -3.26 13.71 -33.37
C SER A 856 -3.04 12.50 -34.26
N SER A 857 -3.35 12.59 -35.55
CA SER A 857 -3.12 11.50 -36.51
C SER A 857 -3.83 10.19 -36.15
N ASN A 858 -4.92 10.24 -35.37
CA ASN A 858 -5.71 9.05 -35.05
C ASN A 858 -6.86 8.88 -36.06
N SER A 859 -7.33 7.65 -36.28
CA SER A 859 -8.37 7.35 -37.26
C SER A 859 -9.52 6.49 -36.73
N ALA A 860 -10.74 6.78 -37.17
CA ALA A 860 -11.93 5.98 -36.93
C ALA A 860 -12.61 5.69 -38.28
N LEU A 861 -13.11 4.47 -38.47
CA LEU A 861 -13.96 4.19 -39.64
C LEU A 861 -15.32 4.88 -39.53
N TRP A 862 -15.79 5.15 -38.31
CA TRP A 862 -17.02 5.92 -38.07
C TRP A 862 -16.65 7.31 -37.55
N ASP A 863 -17.38 7.81 -36.55
CA ASP A 863 -17.23 9.17 -36.04
C ASP A 863 -15.99 9.35 -35.15
N SER A 864 -15.50 10.60 -35.10
CA SER A 864 -14.50 11.02 -34.10
C SER A 864 -13.16 10.29 -34.18
N GLY A 865 -12.38 10.56 -35.23
CA GLY A 865 -11.02 10.07 -35.36
C GLY A 865 -10.14 10.36 -34.12
N GLY A 866 -10.30 11.53 -33.51
CA GLY A 866 -9.55 11.94 -32.32
C GLY A 866 -10.16 11.45 -31.01
N ILE A 867 -11.22 12.12 -30.56
CA ILE A 867 -11.86 11.90 -29.25
C ILE A 867 -13.37 11.72 -29.43
N ASN A 868 -13.88 10.53 -29.09
CA ASN A 868 -15.31 10.30 -28.94
C ASN A 868 -15.71 10.41 -27.46
N ASN A 869 -16.65 11.29 -27.14
CA ASN A 869 -17.14 11.48 -25.78
C ASN A 869 -18.63 11.17 -25.65
N ARG A 870 -18.96 10.19 -24.81
CA ARG A 870 -20.31 9.84 -24.33
C ARG A 870 -20.48 10.06 -22.82
N GLY A 871 -19.37 10.28 -22.10
CA GLY A 871 -19.34 10.60 -20.67
C GLY A 871 -19.03 12.09 -20.41
N VAL A 872 -18.12 12.37 -19.48
CA VAL A 872 -17.64 13.73 -19.17
C VAL A 872 -16.22 13.89 -19.69
N ALA A 873 -15.98 14.91 -20.53
CA ALA A 873 -14.65 15.25 -21.03
C ALA A 873 -14.28 16.72 -20.74
N ASN A 874 -13.10 16.94 -20.18
CA ASN A 874 -12.54 18.26 -19.89
C ASN A 874 -11.19 18.42 -20.61
N LEU A 875 -11.14 19.34 -21.59
CA LEU A 875 -9.96 19.64 -22.41
C LEU A 875 -9.47 21.05 -22.08
N ILE A 876 -8.24 21.17 -21.59
CA ILE A 876 -7.62 22.46 -21.26
C ILE A 876 -6.22 22.52 -21.88
N ASN A 877 -5.91 23.56 -22.65
CA ASN A 877 -4.59 23.68 -23.30
C ASN A 877 -4.25 22.44 -24.16
N VAL A 878 -5.22 21.93 -24.90
CA VAL A 878 -5.06 20.71 -25.71
C VAL A 878 -4.95 21.08 -27.18
N THR A 879 -4.12 20.35 -27.93
CA THR A 879 -4.07 20.41 -29.39
C THR A 879 -4.67 19.14 -29.97
N VAL A 880 -5.78 19.23 -30.69
CA VAL A 880 -6.43 18.12 -31.40
C VAL A 880 -6.34 18.37 -32.91
N SER A 881 -5.50 17.62 -33.61
CA SER A 881 -5.20 17.92 -35.02
C SER A 881 -4.84 16.68 -35.83
N GLU A 882 -5.06 16.70 -37.15
CA GLU A 882 -4.74 15.61 -38.07
C GLU A 882 -5.50 14.29 -37.78
N ASN A 883 -6.59 14.30 -37.02
CA ASN A 883 -7.38 13.10 -36.79
C ASN A 883 -8.42 12.90 -37.89
N THR A 884 -8.74 11.66 -38.24
CA THR A 884 -9.60 11.31 -39.40
C THR A 884 -10.79 10.44 -38.97
N ALA A 885 -12.01 10.91 -39.20
CA ALA A 885 -13.24 10.11 -39.20
C ALA A 885 -13.56 9.62 -40.62
N ASP A 886 -14.48 8.66 -40.76
CA ASP A 886 -14.82 8.00 -42.04
C ASP A 886 -13.55 7.54 -42.78
N ALA A 887 -12.68 6.80 -42.10
CA ALA A 887 -11.36 6.46 -42.66
C ALA A 887 -11.42 5.39 -43.78
N ASP A 888 -12.55 4.70 -43.97
CA ASP A 888 -12.82 3.81 -45.11
C ASP A 888 -13.56 4.50 -46.27
N ALA A 889 -13.97 5.76 -46.11
CA ALA A 889 -14.57 6.60 -47.14
C ALA A 889 -15.87 6.01 -47.70
N ASP A 890 -16.65 5.36 -46.86
CA ASP A 890 -17.94 4.77 -47.24
C ASP A 890 -19.08 5.80 -47.18
N GLY A 891 -18.81 6.98 -46.61
CA GLY A 891 -19.74 8.09 -46.46
C GLY A 891 -20.53 8.07 -45.15
N PHE A 892 -20.17 7.20 -44.20
CA PHE A 892 -20.77 7.09 -42.87
C PHE A 892 -19.76 7.44 -41.77
N GLY A 893 -19.73 8.72 -41.38
CA GLY A 893 -18.99 9.20 -40.22
C GLY A 893 -19.01 10.72 -40.14
N ASP A 894 -18.93 11.27 -38.92
CA ASP A 894 -18.90 12.71 -38.65
C ASP A 894 -17.73 13.08 -37.70
N GLY A 895 -17.16 14.27 -37.87
CA GLY A 895 -16.34 14.93 -36.83
C GLY A 895 -14.96 14.32 -36.60
N GLY A 896 -13.99 14.53 -37.48
CA GLY A 896 -12.62 14.02 -37.34
C GLY A 896 -11.89 14.29 -36.01
N GLY A 897 -12.14 15.45 -35.39
CA GLY A 897 -11.45 15.88 -34.16
C GLY A 897 -12.11 15.37 -32.86
N VAL A 898 -13.12 16.09 -32.38
CA VAL A 898 -13.83 15.79 -31.11
C VAL A 898 -15.33 15.64 -31.35
N GLY A 899 -15.92 14.53 -30.90
CA GLY A 899 -17.35 14.32 -30.95
C GLY A 899 -18.00 14.20 -29.57
N ALA A 900 -19.17 14.82 -29.40
CA ALA A 900 -20.00 14.72 -28.19
C ALA A 900 -21.33 14.00 -28.50
N PHE A 901 -21.45 12.75 -28.05
CA PHE A 901 -22.57 11.85 -28.33
C PHE A 901 -23.30 11.49 -27.03
N GLY A 902 -24.17 12.37 -26.55
CA GLY A 902 -24.89 12.18 -25.28
C GLY A 902 -24.08 12.55 -24.02
N GLY A 903 -22.78 12.81 -24.16
CA GLY A 903 -21.89 13.27 -23.09
C GLY A 903 -21.72 14.79 -23.01
N THR A 904 -21.05 15.25 -21.95
CA THR A 904 -20.68 16.67 -21.75
C THR A 904 -19.20 16.85 -22.05
N THR A 905 -18.88 17.73 -23.00
CA THR A 905 -17.51 18.11 -23.35
C THR A 905 -17.27 19.60 -23.05
N THR A 906 -16.29 19.90 -22.21
CA THR A 906 -15.84 21.26 -21.91
C THR A 906 -14.48 21.51 -22.53
N ILE A 907 -14.32 22.59 -23.30
CA ILE A 907 -13.09 22.90 -24.02
C ILE A 907 -12.66 24.32 -23.68
N LYS A 908 -11.43 24.49 -23.21
CA LYS A 908 -10.87 25.79 -22.81
C LYS A 908 -9.44 25.94 -23.29
N ASN A 909 -9.05 27.13 -23.74
CA ASN A 909 -7.68 27.46 -24.14
C ASN A 909 -7.09 26.46 -25.17
N SER A 910 -7.94 25.80 -25.97
CA SER A 910 -7.55 24.61 -26.75
C SER A 910 -7.68 24.85 -28.26
N LEU A 911 -6.83 24.16 -29.01
CA LEU A 911 -6.73 24.23 -30.46
C LEU A 911 -7.28 22.93 -31.06
N ILE A 912 -8.36 23.00 -31.84
CA ILE A 912 -8.96 21.86 -32.54
C ILE A 912 -9.10 22.24 -34.01
N ALA A 913 -8.17 21.79 -34.83
CA ALA A 913 -8.12 22.18 -36.24
C ALA A 913 -7.37 21.17 -37.09
N ARG A 914 -7.62 21.19 -38.41
CA ARG A 914 -7.01 20.27 -39.39
C ARG A 914 -7.33 18.81 -39.08
N ASN A 915 -8.50 18.53 -38.52
CA ASN A 915 -9.04 17.19 -38.50
C ASN A 915 -9.89 16.97 -39.76
N PHE A 916 -10.16 15.71 -40.10
CA PHE A 916 -10.71 15.31 -41.38
C PHE A 916 -11.87 14.35 -41.21
N ASP A 917 -12.81 14.47 -42.12
CA ASP A 917 -13.88 13.53 -42.38
C ASP A 917 -13.77 13.24 -43.89
N THR A 918 -13.49 11.99 -44.27
CA THR A 918 -13.16 11.71 -45.68
C THR A 918 -14.44 11.64 -46.52
N PRO A 919 -14.55 12.39 -47.63
CA PRO A 919 -15.80 12.42 -48.37
C PRO A 919 -16.09 11.06 -49.03
N GLY A 920 -17.14 10.37 -48.58
CA GLY A 920 -17.67 9.20 -49.26
C GLY A 920 -18.01 9.48 -50.72
N ASN A 921 -17.48 8.66 -51.63
CA ASN A 921 -17.71 8.82 -53.06
C ASN A 921 -19.03 8.13 -53.46
N LEU A 922 -20.19 8.65 -53.04
CA LEU A 922 -21.49 8.12 -53.47
C LEU A 922 -22.49 9.23 -53.82
N GLY A 923 -22.72 9.40 -55.12
CA GLY A 923 -24.01 9.88 -55.59
C GLY A 923 -25.08 8.90 -55.13
N ALA A 924 -26.08 9.39 -54.38
CA ALA A 924 -27.36 8.75 -54.08
C ALA A 924 -27.41 7.23 -54.33
N SER A 925 -26.87 6.42 -53.40
CA SER A 925 -27.09 4.97 -53.41
C SER A 925 -27.65 4.51 -52.07
N THR A 926 -28.91 4.07 -52.11
CA THR A 926 -29.61 3.37 -51.04
C THR A 926 -29.02 1.97 -50.87
N HIS A 927 -28.24 1.73 -49.82
CA HIS A 927 -27.78 0.40 -49.43
C HIS A 927 -28.20 0.07 -48.00
N LEU A 928 -29.44 -0.39 -47.86
CA LEU A 928 -29.74 -1.50 -46.97
C LEU A 928 -30.46 -2.54 -47.84
N SER A 929 -29.85 -3.71 -48.04
CA SER A 929 -30.57 -4.82 -48.66
C SER A 929 -31.61 -5.33 -47.67
N ALA A 930 -32.81 -5.67 -48.16
CA ALA A 930 -33.93 -6.11 -47.31
C ALA A 930 -33.65 -7.40 -46.51
N GLU A 931 -32.55 -8.12 -46.82
CA GLU A 931 -32.11 -9.31 -46.09
C GLU A 931 -31.25 -8.97 -44.85
N GLU A 932 -30.50 -7.87 -44.85
CA GLU A 932 -29.68 -7.44 -43.70
C GLU A 932 -30.50 -6.70 -42.64
N ALA A 933 -31.54 -5.96 -43.06
CA ALA A 933 -32.49 -5.32 -42.16
C ALA A 933 -33.36 -6.34 -41.37
N ALA A 934 -33.55 -7.55 -41.89
CA ALA A 934 -34.32 -8.60 -41.22
C ALA A 934 -33.52 -9.34 -40.13
N ALA A 935 -32.19 -9.36 -40.22
CA ALA A 935 -31.32 -9.94 -39.20
C ALA A 935 -31.17 -9.02 -37.97
N ALA A 936 -31.15 -7.70 -38.18
CA ALA A 936 -31.10 -6.72 -37.09
C ALA A 936 -32.39 -6.66 -36.25
N ALA A 937 -33.55 -7.03 -36.82
CA ALA A 937 -34.84 -6.98 -36.13
C ALA A 937 -35.08 -8.13 -35.12
N GLN A 938 -34.25 -9.18 -35.11
CA GLN A 938 -34.39 -10.30 -34.16
C GLN A 938 -33.49 -10.20 -32.91
N ALA A 939 -32.53 -9.27 -32.86
CA ALA A 939 -31.74 -8.98 -31.67
C ALA A 939 -32.24 -7.67 -31.05
N GLY A 940 -33.09 -7.76 -30.02
CA GLY A 940 -33.77 -6.62 -29.38
C GLY A 940 -32.87 -5.63 -28.63
N GLN A 941 -31.94 -4.97 -29.32
CA GLN A 941 -31.23 -3.79 -28.83
C GLN A 941 -31.60 -2.59 -29.71
N GLY A 942 -32.16 -1.56 -29.06
CA GLY A 942 -32.66 -0.37 -29.74
C GLY A 942 -31.53 0.42 -30.38
N GLN A 943 -31.50 0.44 -31.72
CA GLN A 943 -30.87 1.54 -32.44
C GLN A 943 -31.74 2.81 -32.31
N PRO A 944 -31.16 3.98 -32.00
CA PRO A 944 -31.81 5.25 -32.30
C PRO A 944 -32.04 5.32 -33.81
N ALA A 945 -33.26 5.68 -34.20
CA ALA A 945 -33.59 5.94 -35.59
C ALA A 945 -32.77 7.12 -36.11
N ASP A 946 -31.76 6.87 -36.96
CA ASP A 946 -31.14 7.90 -37.78
C ASP A 946 -31.25 7.55 -39.26
N VAL A 947 -32.44 7.83 -39.80
CA VAL A 947 -32.63 8.06 -41.23
C VAL A 947 -33.04 9.52 -41.39
N GLY A 948 -32.05 10.41 -41.43
CA GLY A 948 -32.20 11.64 -42.21
C GLY A 948 -31.58 12.89 -41.61
N ALA A 949 -30.26 13.03 -41.73
CA ALA A 949 -29.63 14.29 -42.11
C ALA A 949 -28.25 14.03 -42.70
N GLN A 950 -28.09 14.19 -44.02
CA GLN A 950 -26.77 14.42 -44.60
C GLN A 950 -26.25 15.76 -44.05
N ALA A 951 -25.39 15.71 -43.03
CA ALA A 951 -24.70 16.88 -42.52
C ALA A 951 -23.46 17.14 -43.36
N THR A 952 -23.46 18.24 -44.09
CA THR A 952 -22.28 18.74 -44.80
C THR A 952 -21.18 19.13 -43.79
N ALA A 953 -20.07 18.37 -43.79
CA ALA A 953 -18.70 18.76 -43.42
C ALA A 953 -18.50 19.41 -42.04
N ASN A 954 -18.47 18.59 -40.99
CA ASN A 954 -17.85 18.96 -39.73
C ASN A 954 -16.58 18.16 -39.49
N ALA A 955 -15.42 18.76 -39.71
CA ALA A 955 -14.16 18.03 -39.61
C ALA A 955 -13.53 18.10 -38.21
N ASP A 956 -13.84 19.13 -37.41
CA ASP A 956 -13.11 19.42 -36.16
C ASP A 956 -13.92 19.13 -34.88
N VAL A 957 -15.18 19.56 -34.74
CA VAL A 957 -15.96 19.34 -33.51
C VAL A 957 -17.44 19.08 -33.75
N TYR A 958 -17.94 17.87 -33.50
CA TYR A 958 -19.31 17.45 -33.79
C TYR A 958 -20.16 17.16 -32.54
N VAL A 959 -21.46 17.48 -32.57
CA VAL A 959 -22.41 17.23 -31.47
C VAL A 959 -23.68 16.56 -32.00
N LEU A 960 -24.01 15.36 -31.49
CA LEU A 960 -25.23 14.64 -31.84
C LEU A 960 -26.41 15.05 -30.93
N VAL A 961 -27.65 14.78 -31.36
CA VAL A 961 -28.88 15.07 -30.61
C VAL A 961 -28.85 14.36 -29.25
N ALA A 962 -28.55 15.13 -28.18
CA ALA A 962 -28.43 14.81 -26.75
C ALA A 962 -27.04 15.07 -26.12
N GLY A 963 -26.00 15.37 -26.92
CA GLY A 963 -24.69 15.79 -26.40
C GLY A 963 -24.66 17.27 -26.00
N PHE A 964 -23.75 17.63 -25.09
CA PHE A 964 -23.49 19.02 -24.69
C PHE A 964 -22.03 19.39 -24.93
N LEU A 965 -21.82 20.51 -25.60
CA LEU A 965 -20.51 21.10 -25.83
C LEU A 965 -20.49 22.49 -25.21
N THR A 966 -19.51 22.77 -24.36
CA THR A 966 -19.36 24.05 -23.67
C THR A 966 -17.96 24.62 -23.92
N SER A 967 -17.91 25.84 -24.45
CA SER A 967 -16.68 26.62 -24.52
C SER A 967 -16.39 27.27 -23.16
N GLY A 968 -15.18 27.06 -22.65
CA GLY A 968 -14.57 27.77 -21.53
C GLY A 968 -13.78 29.01 -21.95
N ASP A 969 -13.99 29.49 -23.19
CA ASP A 969 -13.35 30.65 -23.84
C ASP A 969 -11.91 30.41 -24.32
N TYR A 970 -11.42 31.30 -25.19
CA TYR A 970 -10.07 31.29 -25.79
C TYR A 970 -9.72 30.00 -26.57
N ASN A 971 -10.67 29.44 -27.30
CA ASN A 971 -10.42 28.28 -28.16
C ASN A 971 -10.14 28.67 -29.60
N LEU A 972 -9.39 27.84 -30.32
CA LEU A 972 -9.19 27.97 -31.75
C LEU A 972 -9.73 26.73 -32.46
N ILE A 973 -10.84 26.89 -33.17
CA ILE A 973 -11.55 25.85 -33.88
C ILE A 973 -11.41 26.08 -35.40
N GLY A 974 -10.85 25.11 -36.11
CA GLY A 974 -10.63 25.21 -37.56
C GLY A 974 -11.95 25.29 -38.34
N ASN A 975 -12.91 24.44 -37.97
CA ASN A 975 -14.27 24.39 -38.47
C ASN A 975 -15.27 24.09 -37.34
N ASP A 976 -16.11 25.05 -37.00
CA ASP A 976 -17.13 24.90 -35.95
C ASP A 976 -18.50 24.44 -36.48
N THR A 977 -18.62 24.16 -37.78
CA THR A 977 -19.90 23.85 -38.45
C THR A 977 -20.47 22.56 -37.87
N GLY A 978 -21.48 22.63 -36.99
CA GLY A 978 -22.06 21.45 -36.32
C GLY A 978 -21.75 21.36 -34.82
N SER A 979 -21.06 22.36 -34.27
CA SER A 979 -20.85 22.54 -32.81
C SER A 979 -22.05 23.15 -32.05
N ASN A 980 -23.21 23.28 -32.71
CA ASN A 980 -24.42 23.96 -32.20
C ASN A 980 -24.17 25.39 -31.64
N GLY A 981 -23.18 26.11 -32.19
CA GLY A 981 -22.83 27.47 -31.79
C GLY A 981 -22.08 27.56 -30.45
N ALA A 982 -21.53 26.44 -29.95
CA ALA A 982 -20.84 26.39 -28.66
C ALA A 982 -19.61 27.30 -28.56
N PHE A 983 -19.00 27.68 -29.69
CA PHE A 983 -17.80 28.51 -29.78
C PHE A 983 -18.10 29.95 -30.19
N SER A 984 -19.20 30.52 -29.70
CA SER A 984 -19.54 31.94 -29.86
C SER A 984 -19.07 32.80 -28.68
N GLY A 985 -18.10 32.32 -27.90
CA GLY A 985 -17.49 33.07 -26.79
C GLY A 985 -16.79 34.34 -27.29
N ALA A 986 -16.58 35.31 -26.40
CA ALA A 986 -16.03 36.61 -26.79
C ALA A 986 -14.59 36.53 -27.34
N HIS A 987 -13.83 35.49 -26.97
CA HIS A 987 -12.44 35.30 -27.38
C HIS A 987 -12.20 33.98 -28.12
N ASP A 988 -13.26 33.22 -28.40
CA ASP A 988 -13.15 32.05 -29.26
C ASP A 988 -12.89 32.48 -30.71
N GLN A 989 -12.00 31.74 -31.37
CA GLN A 989 -11.72 31.86 -32.80
C GLN A 989 -12.25 30.62 -33.51
N ALA A 990 -13.27 30.79 -34.34
CA ALA A 990 -13.91 29.68 -35.05
C ALA A 990 -13.98 29.97 -36.55
N GLY A 991 -13.46 29.05 -37.36
CA GLY A 991 -13.71 28.99 -38.80
C GLY A 991 -15.00 28.23 -39.11
N THR A 992 -15.50 28.35 -40.33
CA THR A 992 -16.69 27.62 -40.82
C THR A 992 -16.33 26.74 -42.01
N SER A 993 -17.23 25.85 -42.43
CA SER A 993 -17.04 25.00 -43.62
C SER A 993 -16.76 25.78 -44.91
N GLY A 994 -17.23 27.03 -45.02
CA GLY A 994 -16.95 27.92 -46.15
C GLY A 994 -15.69 28.79 -46.00
N SER A 995 -15.10 28.85 -44.81
CA SER A 995 -13.91 29.66 -44.48
C SER A 995 -13.19 29.05 -43.27
N LEU A 996 -12.39 28.02 -43.53
CA LEU A 996 -11.63 27.31 -42.50
C LEU A 996 -10.57 28.22 -41.87
N LEU A 997 -10.43 28.13 -40.55
CA LEU A 997 -9.36 28.81 -39.81
C LEU A 997 -8.12 27.92 -39.78
N ASN A 998 -7.02 28.40 -40.34
CA ASN A 998 -5.76 27.65 -40.35
C ASN A 998 -4.93 27.98 -39.09
N PRO A 999 -4.65 26.99 -38.22
CA PRO A 999 -3.84 27.19 -37.01
C PRO A 999 -2.36 27.43 -37.29
N LYS A 1000 -1.88 27.15 -38.52
CA LYS A 1000 -0.47 27.24 -38.92
C LYS A 1000 0.47 26.45 -37.99
N LEU A 1001 0.17 25.17 -37.83
CA LEU A 1001 1.02 24.23 -37.09
C LEU A 1001 2.30 23.90 -37.89
N GLY A 1002 3.41 23.74 -37.18
CA GLY A 1002 4.63 23.10 -37.69
C GLY A 1002 4.50 21.57 -37.77
N PRO A 1003 5.58 20.85 -38.10
CA PRO A 1003 5.58 19.38 -38.05
C PRO A 1003 5.52 18.87 -36.60
N LEU A 1004 4.88 17.72 -36.40
CA LEU A 1004 4.85 17.02 -35.11
C LEU A 1004 6.28 16.62 -34.71
N THR A 1005 6.77 17.05 -33.54
CA THR A 1005 8.16 16.88 -33.10
C THR A 1005 8.29 16.79 -31.58
N GLY A 1006 9.45 16.40 -31.07
CA GLY A 1006 9.71 16.28 -29.62
C GLY A 1006 9.29 14.92 -29.02
N SER A 1007 9.47 14.78 -27.70
CA SER A 1007 9.18 13.56 -26.94
C SER A 1007 8.69 13.92 -25.52
N PRO A 1008 7.38 13.83 -25.22
CA PRO A 1008 6.29 13.46 -26.13
C PRO A 1008 6.08 14.46 -27.26
N ALA A 1009 5.57 13.96 -28.40
CA ALA A 1009 5.49 14.77 -29.61
C ALA A 1009 4.41 15.86 -29.55
N TYR A 1010 4.73 17.07 -29.98
CA TYR A 1010 3.84 18.25 -29.97
C TYR A 1010 3.90 19.01 -31.31
N TYR A 1011 2.95 19.91 -31.54
CA TYR A 1011 2.95 20.81 -32.69
C TYR A 1011 3.48 22.21 -32.31
N PRO A 1012 4.66 22.63 -32.80
CA PRO A 1012 5.07 24.02 -32.69
C PRO A 1012 4.14 24.94 -33.48
N LEU A 1013 3.94 26.17 -33.02
CA LEU A 1013 3.23 27.19 -33.78
C LEU A 1013 4.17 27.92 -34.75
N GLN A 1014 3.73 28.17 -35.98
CA GLN A 1014 4.44 29.06 -36.90
C GLN A 1014 4.29 30.53 -36.46
N SER A 1015 5.26 31.39 -36.81
CA SER A 1015 5.40 32.76 -36.28
C SER A 1015 4.21 33.70 -36.50
N ASP A 1016 3.32 33.38 -37.43
CA ASP A 1016 2.13 34.15 -37.77
C ASP A 1016 0.83 33.36 -37.48
N SER A 1017 0.91 32.36 -36.60
CA SER A 1017 -0.22 31.56 -36.17
C SER A 1017 -1.25 32.43 -35.43
N PRO A 1018 -2.57 32.26 -35.73
CA PRO A 1018 -3.64 32.91 -35.00
C PRO A 1018 -3.77 32.47 -33.52
N ALA A 1019 -3.09 31.38 -33.14
CA ALA A 1019 -3.08 30.89 -31.76
C ALA A 1019 -2.09 31.65 -30.85
N ILE A 1020 -1.14 32.41 -31.41
CA ILE A 1020 -0.08 33.07 -30.64
C ILE A 1020 -0.61 34.27 -29.85
N ASP A 1021 -0.24 34.38 -28.58
CA ASP A 1021 -0.46 35.53 -27.70
C ASP A 1021 -1.93 35.95 -27.53
N GLN A 1022 -2.85 34.98 -27.47
CA GLN A 1022 -4.30 35.24 -27.43
C GLN A 1022 -4.88 35.24 -26.02
N ILE A 1023 -4.21 34.59 -25.07
CA ILE A 1023 -4.73 34.37 -23.72
C ILE A 1023 -4.05 35.36 -22.75
N PRO A 1024 -4.79 36.23 -22.05
CA PRO A 1024 -4.19 37.10 -21.03
C PRO A 1024 -3.52 36.29 -19.92
N ALA A 1025 -2.39 36.77 -19.38
CA ALA A 1025 -1.64 36.09 -18.31
C ALA A 1025 -2.49 35.57 -17.13
N VAL A 1026 -3.54 36.30 -16.73
CA VAL A 1026 -4.46 35.90 -15.65
C VAL A 1026 -5.33 34.68 -15.99
N SER A 1027 -5.52 34.39 -17.28
CA SER A 1027 -6.33 33.27 -17.80
C SER A 1027 -5.48 32.12 -18.35
N CYS A 1028 -4.16 32.32 -18.44
CA CYS A 1028 -3.17 31.30 -18.79
C CYS A 1028 -3.03 30.20 -17.75
N VAL A 1029 -3.22 30.58 -16.49
CA VAL A 1029 -3.14 29.69 -15.35
C VAL A 1029 -4.51 29.10 -15.10
N PHE A 1030 -4.68 27.83 -15.46
CA PHE A 1030 -5.88 27.09 -15.11
C PHE A 1030 -5.73 26.44 -13.74
N ILE A 1031 -6.73 26.65 -12.90
CA ILE A 1031 -6.88 26.03 -11.60
C ILE A 1031 -7.69 24.75 -11.81
N SER A 1032 -7.07 23.59 -11.65
CA SER A 1032 -7.82 22.33 -11.75
C SER A 1032 -8.76 22.17 -10.56
N ASN A 1033 -10.06 21.99 -10.79
CA ASN A 1033 -11.02 21.60 -9.76
C ASN A 1033 -11.15 20.07 -9.66
N LEU A 1034 -10.26 19.35 -10.33
CA LEU A 1034 -10.31 17.90 -10.47
C LEU A 1034 -9.45 17.33 -9.35
N GLY A 1035 -10.05 16.61 -8.40
CA GLY A 1035 -9.33 15.99 -7.30
C GLY A 1035 -8.49 14.78 -7.74
N ASN A 1036 -7.39 15.01 -8.48
CA ASN A 1036 -6.55 13.94 -9.03
C ASN A 1036 -5.04 14.14 -8.71
N PRO A 1037 -4.25 13.07 -8.51
CA PRO A 1037 -2.80 13.16 -8.26
C PRO A 1037 -1.96 13.92 -9.33
N LEU A 1038 -2.38 13.97 -10.60
CA LEU A 1038 -1.68 14.72 -11.66
C LEU A 1038 -2.13 16.18 -11.78
N PHE A 1039 -3.42 16.40 -11.50
CA PHE A 1039 -4.06 17.70 -11.53
C PHE A 1039 -4.32 18.11 -10.09
N ARG A 1040 -3.30 18.68 -9.45
CA ARG A 1040 -3.43 19.15 -8.06
C ARG A 1040 -4.66 20.06 -7.95
N ALA A 1041 -5.58 19.71 -7.06
CA ALA A 1041 -6.78 20.50 -6.83
C ALA A 1041 -6.37 21.91 -6.42
N ASN A 1042 -6.96 22.91 -7.06
CA ASN A 1042 -6.63 24.32 -6.90
C ASN A 1042 -5.22 24.76 -7.34
N SER A 1043 -4.46 23.90 -8.03
CA SER A 1043 -3.14 24.28 -8.55
C SER A 1043 -3.19 24.76 -9.99
N ALA A 1044 -2.29 25.70 -10.24
CA ALA A 1044 -1.99 26.29 -11.53
C ALA A 1044 -1.28 25.32 -12.47
N ILE A 1045 -1.81 25.12 -13.67
CA ILE A 1045 -1.03 24.59 -14.80
C ILE A 1045 -0.17 25.74 -15.33
N THR A 1046 1.13 25.73 -15.01
CA THR A 1046 2.07 26.84 -15.26
C THR A 1046 3.07 26.58 -16.39
N THR A 1047 2.96 25.45 -17.08
CA THR A 1047 3.82 25.13 -18.22
C THR A 1047 2.99 24.69 -19.42
N ASP A 1048 3.61 24.65 -20.60
CA ASP A 1048 3.10 23.95 -21.78
C ASP A 1048 3.46 22.45 -21.74
N GLN A 1049 3.14 21.71 -22.81
CA GLN A 1049 3.42 20.26 -22.94
C GLN A 1049 4.89 19.89 -22.75
N ARG A 1050 5.82 20.81 -23.04
CA ARG A 1050 7.27 20.59 -22.98
C ARG A 1050 7.85 20.91 -21.60
N GLY A 1051 7.04 21.46 -20.70
CA GLY A 1051 7.51 22.02 -19.44
C GLY A 1051 8.03 23.45 -19.56
N VAL A 1052 7.80 24.16 -20.67
CA VAL A 1052 8.14 25.59 -20.78
C VAL A 1052 7.12 26.41 -20.01
N THR A 1053 7.59 27.35 -19.18
CA THR A 1053 6.74 28.25 -18.38
C THR A 1053 5.69 28.96 -19.25
N ARG A 1054 4.48 29.11 -18.72
CA ARG A 1054 3.33 29.71 -19.37
C ARG A 1054 2.69 30.78 -18.45
N PRO A 1055 2.60 32.06 -18.88
CA PRO A 1055 3.08 32.60 -20.16
C PRO A 1055 4.61 32.74 -20.21
N VAL A 1056 5.18 32.70 -21.42
CA VAL A 1056 6.55 33.22 -21.68
C VAL A 1056 6.52 34.75 -21.85
N ASN A 1057 5.44 35.26 -22.43
CA ASN A 1057 5.19 36.66 -22.77
C ASN A 1057 4.21 37.32 -21.78
N PRO A 1058 3.70 38.55 -22.00
CA PRO A 1058 2.54 39.05 -21.23
C PRO A 1058 1.22 38.27 -21.48
N THR A 1059 1.23 37.34 -22.44
CA THR A 1059 0.10 36.53 -22.93
C THR A 1059 0.57 35.08 -23.17
N CYS A 1060 -0.37 34.15 -23.30
CA CYS A 1060 -0.13 32.77 -23.71
C CYS A 1060 -0.78 32.42 -25.03
N ASP A 1061 -0.31 31.31 -25.59
CA ASP A 1061 -0.83 30.74 -26.80
C ASP A 1061 -1.98 29.77 -26.54
N ILE A 1062 -2.88 29.65 -27.52
CA ILE A 1062 -3.96 28.65 -27.53
C ILE A 1062 -3.37 27.28 -27.88
N GLY A 1063 -3.73 26.26 -27.10
CA GLY A 1063 -3.31 24.87 -27.30
C GLY A 1063 -2.20 24.40 -26.37
N SER A 1064 -1.58 23.28 -26.73
CA SER A 1064 -0.61 22.56 -25.89
C SER A 1064 0.82 23.12 -25.93
N TYR A 1065 1.09 24.08 -26.80
CA TYR A 1065 2.41 24.66 -27.03
C TYR A 1065 2.44 26.15 -26.67
N GLU A 1066 3.54 26.62 -26.11
CA GLU A 1066 3.81 28.04 -25.84
C GLU A 1066 5.01 28.53 -26.68
N SER A 1067 4.82 29.50 -27.56
CA SER A 1067 5.89 30.03 -28.40
C SER A 1067 6.91 30.83 -27.59
N LEU A 1068 8.18 30.72 -28.00
CA LEU A 1068 9.27 31.50 -27.42
C LEU A 1068 9.44 32.79 -28.23
N ASP A 1069 9.86 33.86 -27.56
CA ASP A 1069 10.04 35.19 -28.13
C ASP A 1069 10.80 35.19 -29.48
N PHE A 1070 10.15 35.67 -30.55
CA PHE A 1070 10.83 35.91 -31.83
C PHE A 1070 11.62 37.23 -31.76
N VAL A 1071 12.89 37.17 -31.33
CA VAL A 1071 13.78 38.32 -31.49
C VAL A 1071 14.11 38.48 -32.99
N PHE A 1072 13.37 39.34 -33.68
CA PHE A 1072 13.75 39.81 -35.02
C PHE A 1072 15.01 40.69 -34.91
N LEU A 1073 16.19 40.09 -35.08
CA LEU A 1073 17.39 40.84 -35.42
C LEU A 1073 17.30 41.24 -36.90
N PRO A 1074 17.17 42.52 -37.25
CA PRO A 1074 17.21 42.93 -38.66
C PRO A 1074 18.60 42.59 -39.21
N LEU A 1075 18.66 41.62 -40.11
CA LEU A 1075 19.86 41.33 -40.90
C LEU A 1075 20.08 42.49 -41.87
N ILE A 1076 20.85 43.49 -41.46
CA ILE A 1076 21.37 44.51 -42.38
C ILE A 1076 22.52 43.85 -43.16
N LEU A 1077 22.20 43.26 -44.32
CA LEU A 1077 23.21 42.90 -45.31
C LEU A 1077 23.84 44.20 -45.85
N LYS A 1078 25.16 44.33 -45.69
CA LYS A 1078 25.96 45.43 -46.24
C LYS A 1078 26.84 44.94 -47.38
#